data_AF-A0A8C0QKN7-F1
#
_entry.id   AF-A0A8C0QKN7-F1
#
_cell.length_a   1.000
_cell.length_b   1.000
_cell.length_c   1.000
_cell.angle_alpha   90.00
_cell.angle_beta   90.00
_cell.angle_gamma   90.00
#
_symmetry.space_group_name_H-M   'P 1'
#
loop_
_entity.id
_entity.type
_entity.pdbx_description
1 polymer ?
#
loop_
_entity_poly.entity_id
_entity_poly.type
_entity_poly.pdbx_seq_one_letter_code
_entity_poly.pdbx_strand_id
1 'polypeptide(L)'
;RVGSEHALSSARKPITDNTQRGWWLTKANQPLPSRYSSYIYQKRWVKLDADYLRYFDSEKDTYSKRFIPVTSIVRVASIGDQKFEVITNNRTFAFRAESDADRNEWMRTLQQMVDERKFKGLNRISLFQPPTSALDSVDKCGLLELRGFKNKLYVVVAGDKVFLYKNAEDYRQGIGITYIEMNVGNVKDVDRRGFDLTTPYRIFSFSADSDQEKDEWVEAMQQSITEALSNSEVAERIWLVEANRFCADCGSPKPDWASINLCVVICKRCAGEHRGLGPSITKVRSLKMDRKVWTEELIELFCQVGNCVANQFWAANVPPSEAIHVASGSQERRRFLIAKYKEGKYRRYHPLFGNQEELNKALCATVTTSDLAETQSLVFCGAEVSCFSGDPDFPNPIALAEQAGQKLQMEFLLHNKNSEIPQVEAGSSEEKHYSVILPSVTHNGFLHKTPSMAKLVHERKSREEFSRRWCTLNDSIFSYYENDRNAVPNGEIKMEEIVCLVNNPPDTHGFESTFEVYIESERLYLFGLDNPEAIRKWVKSIAKSFIHPRADELLSYDFERIGRLQYKGGLNLERAKEGWFALAQSVLYAFFEDSDKEEAVHLKKLQELCIPGCCFPAKRLWGLVSLPRTLYIQGERKLDFLGWVAAIQKAAGSSGDTLSEQQLTESDIPVIVDRCIDYITQCGLTSEGIYRKSGQNSKTTSLLEMLRKDARRVRLKEGEHHVDDVSNTLKRFFRDLGDGLFTKEFCQDWLKAAAVENEEEKVSQYRHLLSSLPVVNRATVKALINHLYRVQYFSEMNQMNTHNLAIVFGPTLFQTDGKDYKAGRVVEDLISRYVVIFSVDEQEMRKQQDEIQAIIKMRIAGSSSGTQQAGDFICTVYLEEKKTEAEQHIKIPATMTAEELTFEILDRRKIETKEKEYWSCFEVNEREEAERPLHYSEKVLPILHGLGTDSYLVVKKQLSMENMLIYLASRVSDSKHGMMKFREERNVLGLGLSTGFHDRYFILNNSCLRLYKEVRSHRPEKEWPVKNLKVYLGIKKKLRPPSCWGFTVFYENEKHEKQQWYLCCDTQMELREWFASFLYVQNGGNVWPSESSKVRASRTQQDSRLGNISLIPLRGNENEMRNSVAAFAADPLTVSDNQSALGFTVQGAASHWLVASRLLGGWVWDKIPMHEIRRRELGGVGECC
;
A
#
# COMPACT_ATOMS: atom_id res chain seq x y z
N ARG A 1 -65.96 33.65 3.88
CA ARG A 1 -66.65 32.92 4.97
C ARG A 1 -65.55 32.57 5.98
N VAL A 2 -65.11 33.49 6.84
CA VAL A 2 -65.77 34.10 8.03
C VAL A 2 -65.93 33.12 9.18
N GLY A 3 -65.37 33.53 10.32
CA GLY A 3 -65.77 33.16 11.69
C GLY A 3 -64.96 31.98 12.24
N SER A 4 -64.50 31.96 13.49
CA SER A 4 -64.63 32.80 14.69
C SER A 4 -63.77 32.05 15.73
N GLU A 5 -63.05 32.64 16.67
CA GLU A 5 -63.59 33.23 17.89
C GLU A 5 -62.49 34.01 18.63
N HIS A 6 -62.75 35.30 18.84
CA HIS A 6 -62.28 36.05 20.00
C HIS A 6 -63.31 35.87 21.11
N ALA A 7 -62.88 35.53 22.33
CA ALA A 7 -63.25 36.22 23.59
C ALA A 7 -62.97 35.33 24.80
N LEU A 8 -62.08 35.79 25.68
CA LEU A 8 -62.29 35.88 27.14
C LEU A 8 -61.04 36.49 27.78
N SER A 9 -61.03 37.82 27.87
CA SER A 9 -60.15 38.59 28.74
C SER A 9 -61.00 39.08 29.91
N SER A 10 -60.70 38.64 31.14
CA SER A 10 -60.69 39.46 32.36
C SER A 10 -60.56 38.58 33.60
N ALA A 11 -59.33 38.42 34.08
CA ALA A 11 -59.06 38.08 35.48
C ALA A 11 -57.74 38.73 35.89
N ARG A 12 -57.79 39.38 37.06
CA ARG A 12 -56.78 40.27 37.65
C ARG A 12 -55.35 39.73 37.53
N LYS A 13 -54.44 40.54 36.96
CA LYS A 13 -52.99 40.25 37.02
C LYS A 13 -52.53 40.30 38.49
N PRO A 14 -51.88 39.24 39.01
CA PRO A 14 -51.09 39.35 40.23
C PRO A 14 -49.97 40.36 39.98
N ILE A 15 -49.60 41.12 41.02
CA ILE A 15 -48.48 42.06 41.00
C ILE A 15 -47.24 41.28 40.59
N THR A 16 -46.79 41.48 39.36
CA THR A 16 -45.57 40.89 38.82
C THR A 16 -44.36 41.47 39.53
N ASP A 17 -43.36 40.62 39.77
CA ASP A 17 -42.13 40.72 40.58
C ASP A 17 -41.17 41.91 40.32
N ASN A 18 -41.61 43.01 39.70
CA ASN A 18 -40.75 44.10 39.25
C ASN A 18 -41.37 45.49 39.48
N THR A 19 -41.74 45.81 40.72
CA THR A 19 -42.13 47.20 41.07
C THR A 19 -40.90 47.99 41.54
N GLN A 20 -40.06 48.46 40.59
CA GLN A 20 -39.07 49.50 40.91
C GLN A 20 -39.81 50.84 41.05
N ARG A 21 -39.79 51.45 42.23
CA ARG A 21 -40.32 52.80 42.45
C ARG A 21 -39.19 53.73 42.86
N GLY A 22 -39.03 54.83 42.12
CA GLY A 22 -38.03 55.87 42.37
C GLY A 22 -38.70 57.20 42.71
N TRP A 23 -38.30 57.83 43.81
CA TRP A 23 -38.78 59.16 44.18
C TRP A 23 -37.68 59.99 44.84
N TRP A 24 -37.85 61.31 44.85
CA TRP A 24 -36.97 62.20 45.60
C TRP A 24 -37.32 62.17 47.10
N LEU A 25 -36.33 61.87 47.94
CA LEU A 25 -36.44 62.03 49.39
C LEU A 25 -35.32 62.92 49.90
N THR A 26 -35.62 63.73 50.90
CA THR A 26 -34.61 64.51 51.61
C THR A 26 -34.11 63.73 52.81
N LYS A 27 -32.80 63.46 52.91
CA LYS A 27 -32.19 62.66 53.99
C LYS A 27 -31.41 63.54 54.97
N ALA A 28 -31.58 63.31 56.27
CA ALA A 28 -30.78 63.94 57.31
C ALA A 28 -29.33 63.39 57.39
N ASN A 29 -28.31 64.27 57.41
CA ASN A 29 -26.97 63.89 57.89
C ASN A 29 -26.91 64.00 59.43
N GLN A 30 -26.06 63.19 60.07
CA GLN A 30 -25.99 62.86 61.51
C GLN A 30 -26.42 63.97 62.51
N PRO A 31 -27.05 63.59 63.65
CA PRO A 31 -27.38 64.55 64.71
C PRO A 31 -26.11 65.04 65.43
N LEU A 32 -26.02 66.35 65.68
CA LEU A 32 -25.11 66.92 66.68
C LEU A 32 -25.64 66.56 68.09
N PRO A 33 -24.78 66.38 69.10
CA PRO A 33 -25.20 65.96 70.43
C PRO A 33 -25.84 67.13 71.20
N SER A 34 -27.13 67.39 70.97
CA SER A 34 -28.02 68.10 71.92
C SER A 34 -29.49 67.92 71.49
N ARG A 35 -30.40 67.87 72.46
CA ARG A 35 -31.84 67.53 72.29
C ARG A 35 -32.69 68.53 71.47
N TYR A 36 -32.06 69.44 70.74
CA TYR A 36 -32.69 70.30 69.74
C TYR A 36 -31.73 70.50 68.55
N SER A 37 -31.52 69.46 67.72
CA SER A 37 -30.70 69.60 66.50
C SER A 37 -31.57 69.56 65.25
N SER A 38 -31.54 70.63 64.45
CA SER A 38 -32.12 70.65 63.12
C SER A 38 -31.38 69.68 62.20
N TYR A 39 -32.11 68.70 61.66
CA TYR A 39 -31.57 67.79 60.65
C TYR A 39 -31.23 68.57 59.37
N ILE A 40 -29.99 68.45 58.88
CA ILE A 40 -29.61 68.97 57.56
C ILE A 40 -30.06 67.95 56.51
N TYR A 41 -31.12 68.31 55.79
CA TYR A 41 -31.77 67.48 54.79
C TYR A 41 -31.16 67.70 53.41
N GLN A 42 -30.63 66.65 52.79
CA GLN A 42 -30.11 66.67 51.42
C GLN A 42 -31.05 65.92 50.48
N LYS A 43 -31.44 66.54 49.35
CA LYS A 43 -32.28 65.89 48.33
C LYS A 43 -31.50 64.75 47.67
N ARG A 44 -32.05 63.54 47.70
CA ARG A 44 -31.47 62.30 47.17
C ARG A 44 -32.55 61.55 46.38
N TRP A 45 -32.14 60.90 45.31
CA TRP A 45 -33.02 60.00 44.58
C TRP A 45 -33.03 58.65 45.29
N VAL A 46 -34.19 58.08 45.60
CA VAL A 46 -34.31 56.83 46.36
C VAL A 46 -35.09 55.82 45.55
N LYS A 47 -34.54 54.60 45.40
CA LYS A 47 -35.16 53.47 44.72
C LYS A 47 -35.38 52.33 45.71
N LEU A 48 -36.56 51.73 45.67
CA LEU A 48 -36.89 50.52 46.41
C LEU A 48 -37.11 49.36 45.44
N ASP A 49 -36.36 48.28 45.64
CA ASP A 49 -36.53 47.01 44.95
C ASP A 49 -36.93 45.93 45.97
N ALA A 50 -37.19 44.70 45.49
CA ALA A 50 -37.58 43.57 46.34
C ALA A 50 -36.58 43.31 47.49
N ASP A 51 -35.27 43.45 47.20
CA ASP A 51 -34.19 43.11 48.14
C ASP A 51 -33.59 44.29 48.89
N TYR A 52 -33.58 45.49 48.31
CA TYR A 52 -32.81 46.62 48.82
C TYR A 52 -33.53 47.96 48.69
N LEU A 53 -33.39 48.81 49.69
CA LEU A 53 -33.67 50.24 49.65
C LEU A 53 -32.36 51.00 49.36
N ARG A 54 -32.30 51.71 48.22
CA ARG A 54 -31.09 52.35 47.70
C ARG A 54 -31.30 53.85 47.53
N TYR A 55 -30.26 54.64 47.77
CA TYR A 55 -30.32 56.08 47.47
C TYR A 55 -29.07 56.60 46.77
N PHE A 56 -29.26 57.60 45.92
CA PHE A 56 -28.34 58.13 44.92
C PHE A 56 -28.20 59.66 45.08
N ASP A 57 -27.10 60.24 44.60
CA ASP A 57 -26.89 61.69 44.66
C ASP A 57 -27.76 62.43 43.62
N SER A 58 -27.97 61.82 42.45
CA SER A 58 -28.85 62.24 41.36
C SER A 58 -29.63 61.06 40.78
N GLU A 59 -30.74 61.32 40.09
CA GLU A 59 -31.52 60.31 39.35
C GLU A 59 -30.70 59.64 38.23
N LYS A 60 -29.74 60.38 37.65
CA LYS A 60 -28.86 59.89 36.58
C LYS A 60 -27.73 58.99 37.07
N ASP A 61 -27.52 58.88 38.38
CA ASP A 61 -26.42 58.08 38.92
C ASP A 61 -26.75 56.59 38.88
N THR A 62 -25.89 55.80 38.26
CA THR A 62 -26.06 54.34 38.18
C THR A 62 -25.74 53.63 39.51
N TYR A 63 -24.81 54.18 40.30
CA TYR A 63 -24.32 53.56 41.53
C TYR A 63 -24.85 54.25 42.77
N SER A 64 -25.35 53.47 43.73
CA SER A 64 -25.92 54.03 44.94
C SER A 64 -24.85 54.60 45.86
N LYS A 65 -25.24 55.58 46.67
CA LYS A 65 -24.41 56.08 47.77
C LYS A 65 -24.48 55.19 49.00
N ARG A 66 -25.62 54.53 49.19
CA ARG A 66 -25.81 53.47 50.18
C ARG A 66 -27.00 52.61 49.78
N PHE A 67 -26.94 51.34 50.13
CA PHE A 67 -28.08 50.44 50.12
C PHE A 67 -28.35 49.89 51.52
N ILE A 68 -29.61 49.56 51.78
CA ILE A 68 -30.11 48.97 53.01
C ILE A 68 -30.92 47.73 52.61
N PRO A 69 -30.52 46.52 53.01
CA PRO A 69 -31.30 45.32 52.76
C PRO A 69 -32.68 45.44 53.39
N VAL A 70 -33.74 45.07 52.67
CA VAL A 70 -35.11 45.09 53.22
C VAL A 70 -35.23 44.16 54.43
N THR A 71 -34.44 43.08 54.47
CA THR A 71 -34.35 42.14 55.60
C THR A 71 -33.80 42.76 56.89
N SER A 72 -33.02 43.84 56.82
CA SER A 72 -32.46 44.49 58.01
C SER A 72 -33.39 45.56 58.59
N ILE A 73 -34.49 45.90 57.89
CA ILE A 73 -35.49 46.87 58.34
C ILE A 73 -36.42 46.20 59.36
N VAL A 74 -36.38 46.69 60.59
CA VAL A 74 -37.19 46.19 61.71
C VAL A 74 -38.58 46.81 61.68
N ARG A 75 -38.64 48.13 61.50
CA ARG A 75 -39.87 48.91 61.47
C ARG A 75 -39.69 50.23 60.71
N VAL A 76 -40.79 50.75 60.19
CA VAL A 76 -40.86 52.10 59.61
C VAL A 76 -41.84 52.93 60.44
N ALA A 77 -41.43 54.12 60.89
CA ALA A 77 -42.22 54.96 61.80
C ALA A 77 -42.37 56.39 61.30
N SER A 78 -43.53 57.02 61.51
CA SER A 78 -43.71 58.45 61.21
C SER A 78 -43.16 59.31 62.35
N ILE A 79 -42.49 60.41 62.03
CA ILE A 79 -41.86 61.33 63.01
C ILE A 79 -42.32 62.79 62.86
N GLY A 80 -43.44 63.02 62.15
CA GLY A 80 -44.03 64.34 61.94
C GLY A 80 -44.47 64.58 60.48
N ASP A 81 -44.86 65.81 60.18
CA ASP A 81 -45.36 66.20 58.85
C ASP A 81 -44.28 65.96 57.79
N GLN A 82 -44.65 65.20 56.76
CA GLN A 82 -43.81 64.81 55.63
C GLN A 82 -42.54 64.00 56.01
N LYS A 83 -42.36 63.55 57.25
CA LYS A 83 -41.13 62.86 57.72
C LYS A 83 -41.39 61.45 58.27
N PHE A 84 -40.50 60.53 57.97
CA PHE A 84 -40.54 59.15 58.47
C PHE A 84 -39.13 58.59 58.71
N GLU A 85 -39.03 57.57 59.56
CA GLU A 85 -37.80 56.87 59.91
C GLU A 85 -37.87 55.41 59.49
N VAL A 86 -36.80 54.93 58.86
CA VAL A 86 -36.55 53.50 58.60
C VAL A 86 -35.58 53.01 59.66
N ILE A 87 -36.06 52.15 60.55
CA ILE A 87 -35.30 51.67 61.71
C ILE A 87 -34.80 50.26 61.40
N THR A 88 -33.49 50.11 61.34
CA THR A 88 -32.79 48.82 61.26
C THR A 88 -32.31 48.39 62.64
N ASN A 89 -31.81 47.17 62.78
CA ASN A 89 -31.32 46.64 64.06
C ASN A 89 -30.32 47.57 64.76
N ASN A 90 -29.46 48.25 64.00
CA ASN A 90 -28.32 49.01 64.55
C ASN A 90 -28.32 50.50 64.14
N ARG A 91 -29.24 50.96 63.28
CA ARG A 91 -29.26 52.34 62.78
C ARG A 91 -30.65 52.82 62.36
N THR A 92 -30.96 54.07 62.68
CA THR A 92 -32.17 54.76 62.21
C THR A 92 -31.86 55.72 61.07
N PHE A 93 -32.65 55.66 59.99
CA PHE A 93 -32.53 56.52 58.83
C PHE A 93 -33.77 57.41 58.70
N ALA A 94 -33.60 58.72 58.87
CA ALA A 94 -34.68 59.69 58.70
C ALA A 94 -34.79 60.18 57.24
N PHE A 95 -35.99 60.09 56.68
CA PHE A 95 -36.36 60.53 55.35
C PHE A 95 -37.50 61.55 55.42
N ARG A 96 -37.50 62.51 54.49
CA ARG A 96 -38.58 63.48 54.30
C ARG A 96 -39.09 63.40 52.86
N ALA A 97 -40.41 63.24 52.72
CA ALA A 97 -41.14 63.21 51.46
C ALA A 97 -41.62 64.62 51.05
N GLU A 98 -42.08 64.78 49.81
CA GLU A 98 -42.57 66.05 49.27
C GLU A 98 -43.99 66.39 49.77
N SER A 99 -44.81 65.38 50.09
CA SER A 99 -46.14 65.52 50.70
C SER A 99 -46.43 64.45 51.77
N ASP A 100 -47.46 64.66 52.60
CA ASP A 100 -47.93 63.65 53.56
C ASP A 100 -48.51 62.40 52.87
N ALA A 101 -49.07 62.56 51.66
CA ALA A 101 -49.53 61.45 50.85
C ALA A 101 -48.36 60.57 50.40
N ASP A 102 -47.29 61.17 49.88
CA ASP A 102 -46.08 60.46 49.46
C ASP A 102 -45.38 59.77 50.64
N ARG A 103 -45.33 60.45 51.80
CA ARG A 103 -44.81 59.87 53.05
C ARG A 103 -45.60 58.60 53.40
N ASN A 104 -46.92 58.67 53.40
CA ASN A 104 -47.78 57.54 53.75
C ASN A 104 -47.66 56.40 52.74
N GLU A 105 -47.46 56.70 51.45
CA GLU A 105 -47.23 55.69 50.42
C GLU A 105 -45.88 54.98 50.58
N TRP A 106 -44.81 55.73 50.85
CA TRP A 106 -43.49 55.17 51.14
C TRP A 106 -43.51 54.26 52.36
N MET A 107 -44.13 54.71 53.47
CA MET A 107 -44.24 53.90 54.68
C MET A 107 -45.04 52.62 54.45
N ARG A 108 -46.17 52.71 53.75
CA ARG A 108 -47.01 51.54 53.43
C ARG A 108 -46.26 50.52 52.59
N THR A 109 -45.58 50.98 51.54
CA THR A 109 -44.85 50.10 50.60
C THR A 109 -43.67 49.41 51.28
N LEU A 110 -42.89 50.15 52.09
CA LEU A 110 -41.79 49.57 52.85
C LEU A 110 -42.28 48.58 53.91
N GLN A 111 -43.36 48.91 54.62
CA GLN A 111 -43.92 48.02 55.65
C GLN A 111 -44.47 46.73 55.03
N GLN A 112 -45.16 46.82 53.89
CA GLN A 112 -45.65 45.65 53.15
C GLN A 112 -44.51 44.71 52.71
N MET A 113 -43.42 45.25 52.15
CA MET A 113 -42.25 44.45 51.74
C MET A 113 -41.55 43.77 52.93
N VAL A 114 -41.51 44.43 54.09
CA VAL A 114 -40.98 43.85 55.33
C VAL A 114 -41.85 42.70 55.82
N ASP A 115 -43.18 42.85 55.76
CA ASP A 115 -44.13 41.84 56.25
C ASP A 115 -44.23 40.62 55.32
N GLU A 116 -44.20 40.81 54.00
CA GLU A 116 -44.18 39.72 53.01
C GLU A 116 -42.93 38.82 53.15
N ARG A 117 -41.77 39.40 53.51
CA ARG A 117 -40.54 38.64 53.77
C ARG A 117 -40.57 37.90 55.10
N LYS A 118 -41.15 38.47 56.16
CA LYS A 118 -41.36 37.76 57.44
C LYS A 118 -42.24 36.53 57.24
N PHE A 119 -43.24 36.59 56.36
CA PHE A 119 -44.14 35.47 56.06
C PHE A 119 -43.47 34.32 55.29
N LYS A 120 -42.56 34.62 54.34
CA LYS A 120 -41.79 33.60 53.59
C LYS A 120 -40.73 32.88 54.44
N GLY A 121 -40.29 33.46 55.57
CA GLY A 121 -39.30 32.87 56.47
C GLY A 121 -39.79 31.69 57.33
N LEU A 122 -41.11 31.48 57.45
CA LEU A 122 -41.70 30.43 58.30
C LEU A 122 -41.90 29.06 57.62
N ASN A 123 -41.73 28.96 56.29
CA ASN A 123 -42.04 27.74 55.52
C ASN A 123 -40.83 26.86 55.13
N ARG A 124 -39.67 27.01 55.80
CA ARG A 124 -38.53 26.08 55.65
C ARG A 124 -38.12 25.50 57.00
N ILE A 125 -38.70 24.36 57.35
CA ILE A 125 -38.19 23.42 58.35
C ILE A 125 -38.01 22.05 57.64
N SER A 126 -36.90 21.36 57.94
CA SER A 126 -36.25 20.18 57.31
C SER A 126 -35.28 20.52 56.17
N LEU A 127 -33.98 20.22 56.21
CA LEU A 127 -33.11 19.44 57.10
C LEU A 127 -31.70 20.07 57.04
N PHE A 128 -31.01 20.12 58.19
CA PHE A 128 -29.63 20.59 58.45
C PHE A 128 -29.35 22.11 58.46
N GLN A 129 -28.99 22.58 59.66
CA GLN A 129 -28.31 23.83 60.04
C GLN A 129 -29.10 25.16 59.98
N PRO A 130 -28.80 26.11 60.90
CA PRO A 130 -29.66 27.27 61.18
C PRO A 130 -29.57 28.35 60.07
N PRO A 131 -30.64 29.14 59.88
CA PRO A 131 -30.76 30.07 58.75
C PRO A 131 -30.00 31.37 59.02
N THR A 132 -28.80 31.50 58.47
CA THR A 132 -28.15 32.80 58.21
C THR A 132 -28.30 33.14 56.73
N SER A 133 -29.23 34.04 56.48
CA SER A 133 -29.69 34.56 55.19
C SER A 133 -28.61 35.04 54.21
N ALA A 134 -28.74 34.60 52.95
CA ALA A 134 -28.30 35.27 51.71
C ALA A 134 -26.78 35.46 51.47
N LEU A 135 -25.91 34.78 52.24
CA LEU A 135 -24.46 34.98 52.21
C LEU A 135 -23.67 33.68 52.02
N ASP A 136 -24.29 32.62 51.49
CA ASP A 136 -23.71 31.27 51.39
C ASP A 136 -23.06 30.93 50.04
N SER A 137 -22.70 31.93 49.24
CA SER A 137 -21.66 31.76 48.21
C SER A 137 -20.82 33.03 48.12
N VAL A 138 -20.23 33.45 49.24
CA VAL A 138 -19.18 34.48 49.18
C VAL A 138 -17.95 33.84 48.56
N ASP A 139 -17.69 34.19 47.31
CA ASP A 139 -16.54 33.69 46.55
C ASP A 139 -15.24 34.26 47.11
N LYS A 140 -15.27 35.55 47.50
CA LYS A 140 -14.14 36.22 48.19
C LYS A 140 -14.60 37.45 48.96
N CYS A 141 -14.01 37.72 50.13
CA CYS A 141 -14.21 38.97 50.87
C CYS A 141 -12.90 39.47 51.51
N GLY A 142 -12.77 40.80 51.69
CA GLY A 142 -11.56 41.40 52.25
C GLY A 142 -11.44 42.90 52.02
N LEU A 143 -10.30 43.49 52.40
CA LEU A 143 -10.05 44.92 52.27
C LEU A 143 -9.33 45.24 50.96
N LEU A 144 -9.89 46.13 50.14
CA LEU A 144 -9.27 46.62 48.91
C LEU A 144 -9.17 48.15 48.91
N GLU A 145 -8.07 48.69 48.40
CA GLU A 145 -7.90 50.12 48.20
C GLU A 145 -8.54 50.53 46.86
N LEU A 146 -9.54 51.42 46.88
CA LEU A 146 -10.17 51.94 45.66
C LEU A 146 -9.56 53.30 45.33
N ARG A 147 -9.01 53.46 44.12
CA ARG A 147 -8.36 54.70 43.65
C ARG A 147 -9.34 55.88 43.75
N GLY A 148 -8.97 56.90 44.52
CA GLY A 148 -9.81 58.08 44.79
C GLY A 148 -10.63 58.00 46.09
N PHE A 149 -10.57 56.89 46.84
CA PHE A 149 -11.07 56.79 48.21
C PHE A 149 -9.92 56.83 49.21
N LYS A 150 -10.06 57.64 50.28
CA LYS A 150 -8.99 57.83 51.27
C LYS A 150 -8.72 56.61 52.17
N ASN A 151 -9.69 55.69 52.28
CA ASN A 151 -9.63 54.52 53.15
C ASN A 151 -9.91 53.25 52.33
N LYS A 152 -9.31 52.11 52.73
CA LYS A 152 -9.65 50.78 52.20
C LYS A 152 -11.13 50.47 52.42
N LEU A 153 -11.77 49.89 51.40
CA LEU A 153 -13.15 49.42 51.44
C LEU A 153 -13.16 47.92 51.73
N TYR A 154 -14.21 47.45 52.39
CA TYR A 154 -14.45 46.02 52.55
C TYR A 154 -15.29 45.54 51.36
N VAL A 155 -14.71 44.71 50.50
CA VAL A 155 -15.31 44.24 49.25
C VAL A 155 -15.73 42.78 49.41
N VAL A 156 -16.86 42.41 48.80
CA VAL A 156 -17.42 41.05 48.86
C VAL A 156 -17.90 40.66 47.47
N VAL A 157 -17.36 39.58 46.91
CA VAL A 157 -17.84 38.93 45.69
C VAL A 157 -18.80 37.82 46.12
N ALA A 158 -20.04 37.86 45.66
CA ALA A 158 -21.01 36.81 45.94
C ALA A 158 -21.95 36.59 44.75
N GLY A 159 -21.82 35.42 44.11
CA GLY A 159 -22.67 35.02 42.99
C GLY A 159 -22.48 35.93 41.78
N ASP A 160 -23.54 36.62 41.33
CA ASP A 160 -23.51 37.51 40.16
C ASP A 160 -23.19 38.99 40.50
N LYS A 161 -22.82 39.29 41.76
CA LYS A 161 -22.66 40.67 42.26
C LYS A 161 -21.39 40.87 43.09
N VAL A 162 -20.82 42.08 42.98
CA VAL A 162 -19.74 42.57 43.86
C VAL A 162 -20.26 43.71 44.73
N PHE A 163 -20.17 43.55 46.05
CA PHE A 163 -20.65 44.50 47.05
C PHE A 163 -19.49 45.30 47.64
N LEU A 164 -19.69 46.61 47.78
CA LEU A 164 -18.72 47.54 48.37
C LEU A 164 -19.23 48.05 49.73
N TYR A 165 -18.47 47.82 50.80
CA TYR A 165 -18.76 48.29 52.16
C TYR A 165 -17.67 49.23 52.66
N LYS A 166 -18.03 50.11 53.60
CA LYS A 166 -17.07 51.07 54.17
C LYS A 166 -16.02 50.37 55.05
N ASN A 167 -16.43 49.34 55.78
CA ASN A 167 -15.60 48.53 56.68
C ASN A 167 -16.31 47.19 56.98
N ALA A 168 -15.64 46.28 57.69
CA ALA A 168 -16.17 44.96 58.03
C ALA A 168 -17.39 45.01 58.98
N GLU A 169 -17.56 46.08 59.76
CA GLU A 169 -18.73 46.28 60.62
C GLU A 169 -19.97 46.62 59.78
N ASP A 170 -19.84 47.54 58.80
CA ASP A 170 -20.89 47.88 57.85
C ASP A 170 -21.31 46.62 57.02
N TYR A 171 -20.38 45.71 56.73
CA TYR A 171 -20.67 44.40 56.12
C TYR A 171 -21.48 43.48 57.04
N ARG A 172 -21.06 43.29 58.30
CA ARG A 172 -21.82 42.49 59.29
C ARG A 172 -23.24 43.02 59.51
N GLN A 173 -23.44 44.32 59.30
CA GLN A 173 -24.74 44.98 59.38
C GLN A 173 -25.54 44.92 58.07
N GLY A 174 -24.93 44.49 56.96
CA GLY A 174 -25.53 44.45 55.63
C GLY A 174 -25.67 45.81 54.95
N ILE A 175 -25.10 46.89 55.53
CA ILE A 175 -25.28 48.26 55.06
C ILE A 175 -24.09 48.64 54.15
N GLY A 176 -24.21 48.42 52.85
CA GLY A 176 -23.15 48.73 51.89
C GLY A 176 -23.31 50.07 51.18
N ILE A 177 -22.25 50.48 50.47
CA ILE A 177 -22.19 51.67 49.63
C ILE A 177 -22.98 51.43 48.33
N THR A 178 -22.58 50.42 47.57
CA THR A 178 -23.22 49.99 46.32
C THR A 178 -22.87 48.53 46.06
N TYR A 179 -23.63 47.89 45.18
CA TYR A 179 -23.20 46.67 44.51
C TYR A 179 -23.00 46.94 43.01
N ILE A 180 -22.26 46.05 42.35
CA ILE A 180 -21.96 46.04 40.93
C ILE A 180 -22.47 44.71 40.39
N GLU A 181 -23.31 44.76 39.36
CA GLU A 181 -23.78 43.55 38.66
C GLU A 181 -22.70 43.09 37.68
N MET A 182 -22.33 41.82 37.77
CA MET A 182 -21.16 41.29 37.05
C MET A 182 -21.50 40.85 35.62
N ASN A 183 -22.78 40.74 35.27
CA ASN A 183 -23.24 40.55 33.88
C ASN A 183 -22.83 41.70 32.93
N VAL A 184 -22.49 42.87 33.47
CA VAL A 184 -21.99 44.03 32.73
C VAL A 184 -20.55 44.40 33.11
N GLY A 185 -19.89 43.59 33.92
CA GLY A 185 -18.53 43.83 34.40
C GLY A 185 -17.46 43.23 33.50
N ASN A 186 -16.30 43.90 33.42
CA ASN A 186 -15.08 43.37 32.82
C ASN A 186 -13.88 43.74 33.70
N VAL A 187 -13.06 42.76 34.08
CA VAL A 187 -11.89 42.96 34.94
C VAL A 187 -10.62 43.01 34.07
N LYS A 188 -9.74 43.97 34.32
CA LYS A 188 -8.46 44.12 33.63
C LYS A 188 -7.32 44.36 34.61
N ASP A 189 -6.21 43.66 34.40
CA ASP A 189 -4.97 43.94 35.10
C ASP A 189 -4.38 45.29 34.66
N VAL A 190 -3.92 46.10 35.62
CA VAL A 190 -3.34 47.43 35.34
C VAL A 190 -1.87 47.47 35.75
N ASP A 191 -1.55 47.09 36.98
CA ASP A 191 -0.19 47.09 37.51
C ASP A 191 0.04 45.89 38.45
N ARG A 192 1.25 45.76 39.02
CA ARG A 192 1.63 44.63 39.90
C ARG A 192 0.75 44.44 41.13
N ARG A 193 -0.05 45.43 41.54
CA ARG A 193 -0.93 45.33 42.70
C ARG A 193 -2.32 45.88 42.42
N GLY A 194 -2.67 46.11 41.17
CA GLY A 194 -3.80 46.94 40.79
C GLY A 194 -4.55 46.40 39.58
N PHE A 195 -5.88 46.43 39.67
CA PHE A 195 -6.79 45.93 38.65
C PHE A 195 -8.03 46.82 38.54
N ASP A 196 -8.59 46.91 37.34
CA ASP A 196 -9.77 47.73 37.03
C ASP A 196 -10.99 46.85 36.76
N LEU A 197 -12.07 47.04 37.53
CA LEU A 197 -13.40 46.54 37.19
C LEU A 197 -14.13 47.61 36.37
N THR A 198 -14.20 47.39 35.06
CA THR A 198 -14.86 48.26 34.09
C THR A 198 -16.31 47.85 33.91
N THR A 199 -17.22 48.81 34.06
CA THR A 199 -18.62 48.69 33.66
C THR A 199 -18.92 49.73 32.57
N PRO A 200 -20.01 49.62 31.80
CA PRO A 200 -20.40 50.62 30.79
C PRO A 200 -20.55 52.03 31.35
N TYR A 201 -20.72 52.16 32.66
CA TYR A 201 -21.03 53.42 33.35
C TYR A 201 -19.87 53.99 34.15
N ARG A 202 -18.93 53.15 34.62
CA ARG A 202 -17.83 53.56 35.51
C ARG A 202 -16.71 52.51 35.55
N ILE A 203 -15.47 52.96 35.72
CA ILE A 203 -14.31 52.11 36.02
C ILE A 203 -14.02 52.19 37.52
N PHE A 204 -13.87 51.05 38.17
CA PHE A 204 -13.47 50.91 39.57
C PHE A 204 -12.05 50.36 39.64
N SER A 205 -11.08 51.22 39.94
CA SER A 205 -9.66 50.84 40.05
C SER A 205 -9.31 50.42 41.47
N PHE A 206 -9.08 49.13 41.67
CA PHE A 206 -8.72 48.54 42.96
C PHE A 206 -7.21 48.28 43.05
N SER A 207 -6.66 48.34 44.27
CA SER A 207 -5.32 47.89 44.60
C SER A 207 -5.34 46.96 45.82
N ALA A 208 -4.64 45.83 45.71
CA ALA A 208 -4.47 44.83 46.76
C ALA A 208 -3.10 45.00 47.46
N ASP A 209 -2.91 44.35 48.61
CA ASP A 209 -1.67 44.51 49.38
C ASP A 209 -0.50 43.75 48.77
N SER A 210 -0.77 42.69 48.01
CA SER A 210 0.21 41.84 47.33
C SER A 210 -0.24 41.44 45.92
N ASP A 211 0.72 41.00 45.10
CA ASP A 211 0.47 40.47 43.75
C ASP A 211 -0.37 39.18 43.80
N GLN A 212 -0.07 38.29 44.75
CA GLN A 212 -0.86 37.07 44.97
C GLN A 212 -2.32 37.39 45.33
N GLU A 213 -2.55 38.33 46.26
CA GLU A 213 -3.91 38.70 46.65
C GLU A 213 -4.67 39.35 45.48
N LYS A 214 -3.99 40.16 44.68
CA LYS A 214 -4.54 40.77 43.46
C LYS A 214 -5.02 39.70 42.48
N ASP A 215 -4.22 38.67 42.22
CA ASP A 215 -4.59 37.56 41.32
C ASP A 215 -5.82 36.80 41.83
N GLU A 216 -5.89 36.51 43.14
CA GLU A 216 -7.06 35.87 43.74
C GLU A 216 -8.33 36.73 43.62
N TRP A 217 -8.22 38.06 43.73
CA TRP A 217 -9.35 38.97 43.54
C TRP A 217 -9.81 39.04 42.08
N VAL A 218 -8.88 39.08 41.14
CA VAL A 218 -9.18 39.07 39.71
C VAL A 218 -9.86 37.75 39.32
N GLU A 219 -9.38 36.62 39.82
CA GLU A 219 -9.99 35.30 39.58
C GLU A 219 -11.43 35.23 40.10
N ALA A 220 -11.66 35.63 41.36
CA ALA A 220 -13.00 35.61 41.95
C ALA A 220 -14.00 36.51 41.19
N MET A 221 -13.58 37.73 40.82
CA MET A 221 -14.45 38.64 40.05
C MET A 221 -14.70 38.12 38.63
N GLN A 222 -13.71 37.48 37.99
CA GLN A 222 -13.86 36.90 36.66
C GLN A 222 -14.78 35.66 36.65
N GLN A 223 -14.77 34.88 37.73
CA GLN A 223 -15.70 33.78 37.95
C GLN A 223 -17.14 34.30 38.12
N SER A 224 -17.34 35.32 38.95
CA SER A 224 -18.64 35.96 39.17
C SER A 224 -19.25 36.54 37.88
N ILE A 225 -18.44 37.14 36.99
CA ILE A 225 -18.88 37.57 35.64
C ILE A 225 -19.36 36.37 34.81
N THR A 226 -18.64 35.25 34.88
CA THR A 226 -18.96 34.04 34.11
C THR A 226 -20.28 33.42 34.55
N GLU A 227 -20.52 33.37 35.86
CA GLU A 227 -21.77 32.85 36.43
C GLU A 227 -22.97 33.73 36.05
N ALA A 228 -22.82 35.04 36.14
CA ALA A 228 -23.85 36.03 35.80
C ALA A 228 -24.30 35.97 34.32
N LEU A 229 -23.45 35.47 33.42
CA LEU A 229 -23.72 35.33 31.99
C LEU A 229 -24.21 33.94 31.58
N SER A 230 -24.24 32.98 32.51
CA SER A 230 -24.48 31.57 32.18
C SER A 230 -25.95 31.15 32.29
N ASN A 231 -26.51 30.57 31.21
CA ASN A 231 -27.79 29.85 31.21
C ASN A 231 -27.53 28.36 30.90
N SER A 232 -27.80 27.45 31.83
CA SER A 232 -27.40 26.04 31.70
C SER A 232 -28.35 25.15 30.87
N GLU A 233 -29.53 25.63 30.47
CA GLU A 233 -30.59 24.81 29.85
C GLU A 233 -30.11 24.04 28.61
N VAL A 234 -29.41 24.70 27.67
CA VAL A 234 -28.90 24.06 26.44
C VAL A 234 -27.79 23.05 26.77
N ALA A 235 -26.89 23.41 27.70
CA ALA A 235 -25.79 22.54 28.10
C ALA A 235 -26.31 21.25 28.76
N GLU A 236 -27.33 21.36 29.62
CA GLU A 236 -27.96 20.21 30.27
C GLU A 236 -28.59 19.25 29.27
N ARG A 237 -29.27 19.76 28.24
CA ARG A 237 -29.86 18.94 27.17
C ARG A 237 -28.79 18.19 26.36
N ILE A 238 -27.72 18.88 25.94
CA ILE A 238 -26.64 18.26 25.14
C ILE A 238 -25.85 17.24 25.98
N TRP A 239 -25.69 17.48 27.29
CA TRP A 239 -25.04 16.56 28.23
C TRP A 239 -25.91 15.35 28.64
N LEU A 240 -27.15 15.24 28.17
CA LEU A 240 -27.92 13.99 28.31
C LEU A 240 -27.21 12.83 27.61
N VAL A 241 -26.54 13.11 26.49
CA VAL A 241 -25.65 12.16 25.81
C VAL A 241 -24.32 12.06 26.56
N GLU A 242 -23.97 10.85 27.01
CA GLU A 242 -22.81 10.63 27.88
C GLU A 242 -21.49 11.08 27.25
N ALA A 243 -21.29 10.82 25.96
CA ALA A 243 -20.07 11.23 25.23
C ALA A 243 -19.88 12.76 25.18
N ASN A 244 -20.96 13.54 25.25
CA ASN A 244 -20.91 15.00 25.23
C ASN A 244 -20.54 15.59 26.61
N ARG A 245 -20.51 14.78 27.68
CA ARG A 245 -20.08 15.21 29.02
C ARG A 245 -18.57 15.38 29.14
N PHE A 246 -17.81 14.99 28.13
CA PHE A 246 -16.37 15.13 28.08
C PHE A 246 -15.96 15.87 26.80
N CYS A 247 -14.97 16.74 26.90
CA CYS A 247 -14.44 17.51 25.78
C CYS A 247 -13.95 16.58 24.67
N ALA A 248 -14.37 16.85 23.42
CA ALA A 248 -14.05 16.04 22.25
C ALA A 248 -12.55 15.89 21.97
N ASP A 249 -11.71 16.81 22.48
CA ASP A 249 -10.28 16.85 22.19
C ASP A 249 -9.40 16.40 23.36
N CYS A 250 -9.65 16.90 24.57
CA CYS A 250 -8.78 16.66 25.74
C CYS A 250 -9.44 15.88 26.88
N GLY A 251 -10.71 15.47 26.72
CA GLY A 251 -11.45 14.71 27.73
C GLY A 251 -11.85 15.48 28.99
N SER A 252 -11.64 16.80 29.04
CA SER A 252 -12.08 17.63 30.18
C SER A 252 -13.59 17.49 30.43
N PRO A 253 -14.04 17.26 31.68
CA PRO A 253 -15.45 17.06 31.98
C PRO A 253 -16.28 18.33 31.81
N LYS A 254 -17.58 18.15 31.59
CA LYS A 254 -18.63 19.18 31.44
C LYS A 254 -18.24 20.34 30.51
N PRO A 255 -17.91 20.06 29.23
CA PRO A 255 -17.55 21.10 28.28
C PRO A 255 -18.73 22.05 28.00
N ASP A 256 -18.49 23.35 28.08
CA ASP A 256 -19.47 24.44 27.98
C ASP A 256 -19.43 25.21 26.65
N TRP A 257 -18.65 24.73 25.68
CA TRP A 257 -18.53 25.27 24.32
C TRP A 257 -18.74 24.18 23.29
N ALA A 258 -19.05 24.57 22.06
CA ALA A 258 -19.21 23.64 20.95
C ALA A 258 -18.78 24.27 19.61
N SER A 259 -18.33 23.43 18.68
CA SER A 259 -18.11 23.80 17.28
C SER A 259 -19.28 23.32 16.43
N ILE A 260 -20.12 24.25 15.96
CA ILE A 260 -21.42 23.93 15.35
C ILE A 260 -21.30 23.24 13.98
N ASN A 261 -20.26 23.55 13.20
CA ASN A 261 -20.02 22.92 11.89
C ASN A 261 -19.41 21.51 12.00
N LEU A 262 -18.57 21.29 13.01
CA LEU A 262 -17.90 20.01 13.28
C LEU A 262 -18.75 19.06 14.14
N CYS A 263 -19.83 19.57 14.76
CA CYS A 263 -20.70 18.86 15.69
C CYS A 263 -19.98 18.28 16.93
N VAL A 264 -19.01 19.02 17.48
CA VAL A 264 -18.26 18.63 18.69
C VAL A 264 -18.44 19.60 19.85
N VAL A 265 -18.51 19.07 21.06
CA VAL A 265 -18.58 19.78 22.34
C VAL A 265 -17.19 19.78 23.01
N ILE A 266 -16.70 20.96 23.35
CA ILE A 266 -15.31 21.22 23.73
C ILE A 266 -15.22 22.11 24.97
N CYS A 267 -14.16 21.97 25.76
CA CYS A 267 -13.96 22.80 26.96
C CYS A 267 -13.46 24.21 26.58
N LYS A 268 -13.60 25.17 27.49
CA LYS A 268 -13.13 26.56 27.33
C LYS A 268 -11.68 26.67 26.82
N ARG A 269 -10.77 25.79 27.28
CA ARG A 269 -9.36 25.79 26.86
C ARG A 269 -9.20 25.39 25.39
N CYS A 270 -9.86 24.31 24.96
CA CYS A 270 -9.87 23.90 23.54
C CYS A 270 -10.62 24.92 22.68
N ALA A 271 -11.73 25.48 23.16
CA ALA A 271 -12.48 26.52 22.47
C ALA A 271 -11.64 27.77 22.15
N GLY A 272 -10.71 28.13 23.04
CA GLY A 272 -9.74 29.20 22.79
C GLY A 272 -8.83 28.92 21.59
N GLU A 273 -8.28 27.71 21.51
CA GLU A 273 -7.41 27.29 20.40
C GLU A 273 -8.19 27.07 19.10
N HIS A 274 -9.42 26.55 19.16
CA HIS A 274 -10.31 26.44 18.00
C HIS A 274 -10.56 27.81 17.35
N ARG A 275 -10.81 28.87 18.14
CA ARG A 275 -10.95 30.22 17.59
C ARG A 275 -9.70 30.67 16.83
N GLY A 276 -8.52 30.21 17.23
CA GLY A 276 -7.24 30.49 16.58
C GLY A 276 -7.06 29.80 15.21
N LEU A 277 -7.87 28.79 14.87
CA LEU A 277 -7.89 28.17 13.54
C LEU A 277 -8.70 28.99 12.52
N GLY A 278 -9.67 29.76 12.98
CA GLY A 278 -10.52 30.60 12.14
C GLY A 278 -11.89 29.98 11.81
N PRO A 279 -12.87 30.83 11.43
CA PRO A 279 -14.27 30.42 11.25
C PRO A 279 -14.55 29.60 9.99
N SER A 280 -13.62 29.55 9.04
CA SER A 280 -13.71 28.65 7.87
C SER A 280 -13.51 27.18 8.26
N ILE A 281 -12.74 26.91 9.32
CA ILE A 281 -12.45 25.55 9.81
C ILE A 281 -13.37 25.18 10.97
N THR A 282 -13.52 26.04 11.99
CA THR A 282 -14.31 25.75 13.19
C THR A 282 -15.13 26.94 13.67
N LYS A 283 -16.43 26.70 13.89
CA LYS A 283 -17.41 27.72 14.28
C LYS A 283 -17.81 27.53 15.75
N VAL A 284 -17.03 28.13 16.64
CA VAL A 284 -17.19 27.97 18.10
C VAL A 284 -18.32 28.83 18.66
N ARG A 285 -19.19 28.25 19.50
CA ARG A 285 -20.29 28.91 20.22
C ARG A 285 -20.37 28.42 21.67
N SER A 286 -20.80 29.28 22.57
CA SER A 286 -21.02 28.93 23.99
C SER A 286 -22.35 28.22 24.14
N LEU A 287 -22.37 27.11 24.89
CA LEU A 287 -23.62 26.46 25.27
C LEU A 287 -24.42 27.32 26.26
N LYS A 288 -23.72 28.12 27.08
CA LYS A 288 -24.33 28.87 28.19
C LYS A 288 -24.64 30.33 27.89
N MET A 289 -23.92 30.94 26.94
CA MET A 289 -24.02 32.39 26.66
C MET A 289 -24.72 32.73 25.32
N ASP A 290 -24.68 31.84 24.31
CA ASP A 290 -25.11 32.16 22.93
C ASP A 290 -26.54 31.69 22.60
N ARG A 291 -27.54 32.06 23.41
CA ARG A 291 -28.93 31.55 23.29
C ARG A 291 -29.56 31.68 21.89
N LYS A 292 -29.23 32.73 21.13
CA LYS A 292 -29.81 32.96 19.80
C LYS A 292 -29.32 31.99 18.72
N VAL A 293 -28.23 31.28 18.96
CA VAL A 293 -27.62 30.36 17.99
C VAL A 293 -28.16 28.94 18.12
N TRP A 294 -28.60 28.56 19.32
CA TRP A 294 -29.10 27.22 19.61
C TRP A 294 -30.58 27.08 19.26
N THR A 295 -30.85 26.69 18.02
CA THR A 295 -32.18 26.26 17.55
C THR A 295 -32.48 24.83 18.03
N GLU A 296 -33.75 24.42 17.95
CA GLU A 296 -34.17 23.07 18.37
C GLU A 296 -33.53 22.00 17.48
N GLU A 297 -33.47 22.25 16.17
CA GLU A 297 -32.82 21.38 15.19
C GLU A 297 -31.31 21.23 15.43
N LEU A 298 -30.63 22.31 15.82
CA LEU A 298 -29.20 22.27 16.13
C LEU A 298 -28.92 21.51 17.43
N ILE A 299 -29.77 21.66 18.45
CA ILE A 299 -29.66 20.88 19.69
C ILE A 299 -29.85 19.38 19.38
N GLU A 300 -30.85 19.04 18.56
CA GLU A 300 -31.11 17.66 18.15
C GLU A 300 -29.95 17.07 17.33
N LEU A 301 -29.35 17.85 16.42
CA LEU A 301 -28.17 17.45 15.65
C LEU A 301 -26.99 17.07 16.57
N PHE A 302 -26.77 17.82 17.66
CA PHE A 302 -25.74 17.52 18.66
C PHE A 302 -26.07 16.30 19.54
N CYS A 303 -27.35 15.97 19.70
CA CYS A 303 -27.77 14.75 20.37
C CYS A 303 -27.58 13.51 19.50
N GLN A 304 -27.70 13.62 18.17
CA GLN A 304 -27.55 12.51 17.23
C GLN A 304 -26.10 12.27 16.78
N VAL A 305 -25.36 13.34 16.44
CA VAL A 305 -23.95 13.24 16.02
C VAL A 305 -23.05 13.33 17.26
N GLY A 306 -22.96 14.53 17.85
CA GLY A 306 -22.19 14.81 19.05
C GLY A 306 -20.75 14.28 19.02
N ASN A 307 -20.12 14.21 20.20
CA ASN A 307 -18.73 13.81 20.33
C ASN A 307 -18.47 12.35 19.95
N CYS A 308 -19.46 11.47 20.15
CA CYS A 308 -19.28 10.05 19.84
C CYS A 308 -19.10 9.83 18.34
N VAL A 309 -20.08 10.24 17.53
CA VAL A 309 -20.04 10.04 16.07
C VAL A 309 -18.96 10.92 15.45
N ALA A 310 -18.85 12.17 15.89
CA ALA A 310 -17.83 13.07 15.35
C ALA A 310 -16.40 12.56 15.60
N ASN A 311 -16.10 11.96 16.76
CA ASN A 311 -14.77 11.39 17.01
C ASN A 311 -14.54 10.02 16.35
N GLN A 312 -15.59 9.25 16.03
CA GLN A 312 -15.46 8.08 15.15
C GLN A 312 -14.98 8.46 13.75
N PHE A 313 -15.23 9.71 13.33
CA PHE A 313 -14.65 10.29 12.12
C PHE A 313 -13.34 11.02 12.42
N TRP A 314 -13.37 12.14 13.14
CA TRP A 314 -12.23 13.06 13.33
C TRP A 314 -11.10 12.52 14.18
N ALA A 315 -11.37 11.56 15.07
CA ALA A 315 -10.39 10.99 15.99
C ALA A 315 -10.23 9.47 15.81
N ALA A 316 -10.64 8.94 14.65
CA ALA A 316 -10.61 7.51 14.36
C ALA A 316 -9.20 6.91 14.51
N ASN A 317 -8.20 7.70 14.12
CA ASN A 317 -6.80 7.27 14.03
C ASN A 317 -5.87 8.12 14.90
N VAL A 318 -6.34 8.69 16.02
CA VAL A 318 -5.47 9.47 16.94
C VAL A 318 -4.57 8.49 17.71
N PRO A 319 -3.23 8.55 17.55
CA PRO A 319 -2.32 7.74 18.35
C PRO A 319 -2.35 8.19 19.81
N PRO A 320 -2.21 7.26 20.80
CA PRO A 320 -2.13 7.63 22.21
C PRO A 320 -1.01 8.62 22.54
N SER A 321 0.07 8.67 21.74
CA SER A 321 1.20 9.59 21.90
C SER A 321 0.90 11.03 21.46
N GLU A 322 -0.02 11.23 20.52
CA GLU A 322 -0.44 12.56 20.06
C GLU A 322 -1.75 13.02 20.72
N ALA A 323 -2.43 12.11 21.44
CA ALA A 323 -3.62 12.43 22.22
C ALA A 323 -3.30 13.42 23.33
N ILE A 324 -4.07 14.50 23.40
CA ILE A 324 -3.90 15.52 24.43
C ILE A 324 -4.78 15.22 25.65
N HIS A 325 -4.32 15.67 26.82
CA HIS A 325 -5.04 15.49 28.08
C HIS A 325 -5.41 16.84 28.70
N VAL A 326 -6.17 16.81 29.79
CA VAL A 326 -6.62 18.01 30.51
C VAL A 326 -5.44 18.90 30.93
N ALA A 327 -4.29 18.32 31.26
CA ALA A 327 -3.09 19.04 31.67
C ALA A 327 -2.29 19.68 30.51
N SER A 328 -2.53 19.28 29.26
CA SER A 328 -1.75 19.72 28.09
C SER A 328 -1.66 21.25 27.93
N GLY A 329 -0.52 21.73 27.46
CA GLY A 329 -0.24 23.15 27.25
C GLY A 329 -0.98 23.73 26.03
N SER A 330 -1.10 25.06 25.93
CA SER A 330 -1.79 25.72 24.81
C SER A 330 -1.17 25.41 23.44
N GLN A 331 0.16 25.41 23.36
CA GLN A 331 0.85 25.12 22.09
C GLN A 331 0.63 23.67 21.62
N GLU A 332 0.63 22.72 22.55
CA GLU A 332 0.36 21.31 22.27
C GLU A 332 -1.09 21.10 21.82
N ARG A 333 -2.04 21.72 22.51
CA ARG A 333 -3.45 21.74 22.07
C ARG A 333 -3.58 22.30 20.67
N ARG A 334 -2.95 23.44 20.39
CA ARG A 334 -3.03 24.08 19.07
C ARG A 334 -2.52 23.17 17.95
N ARG A 335 -1.38 22.50 18.17
CA ARG A 335 -0.84 21.53 17.19
C ARG A 335 -1.79 20.36 16.97
N PHE A 336 -2.33 19.78 18.04
CA PHE A 336 -3.29 18.69 17.94
C PHE A 336 -4.56 19.10 17.19
N LEU A 337 -5.10 20.29 17.46
CA LEU A 337 -6.29 20.82 16.79
C LEU A 337 -6.05 21.13 15.30
N ILE A 338 -4.87 21.65 14.95
CA ILE A 338 -4.46 21.83 13.55
C ILE A 338 -4.43 20.47 12.84
N ALA A 339 -3.74 19.48 13.42
CA ALA A 339 -3.65 18.14 12.85
C ALA A 339 -5.04 17.49 12.72
N LYS A 340 -5.88 17.60 13.74
CA LYS A 340 -7.22 16.98 13.77
C LYS A 340 -8.20 17.61 12.78
N TYR A 341 -8.33 18.93 12.76
CA TYR A 341 -9.42 19.61 12.04
C TYR A 341 -8.98 20.39 10.80
N LYS A 342 -7.78 20.98 10.80
CA LYS A 342 -7.28 21.73 9.63
C LYS A 342 -6.66 20.80 8.59
N GLU A 343 -5.82 19.87 9.04
CA GLU A 343 -5.15 18.90 8.17
C GLU A 343 -5.98 17.63 7.97
N GLY A 344 -6.90 17.34 8.90
CA GLY A 344 -7.69 16.11 8.88
C GLY A 344 -6.84 14.85 9.07
N LYS A 345 -5.67 14.95 9.72
CA LYS A 345 -4.67 13.88 9.85
C LYS A 345 -5.23 12.58 10.44
N TYR A 346 -6.13 12.68 11.41
CA TYR A 346 -6.66 11.52 12.13
C TYR A 346 -8.03 11.06 11.63
N ARG A 347 -8.56 11.69 10.57
CA ARG A 347 -9.92 11.40 10.10
C ARG A 347 -10.03 10.01 9.50
N ARG A 348 -11.23 9.42 9.54
CA ARG A 348 -11.55 8.21 8.77
C ARG A 348 -11.84 8.60 7.33
N TYR A 349 -11.01 8.16 6.38
CA TYR A 349 -11.23 8.43 4.96
C TYR A 349 -12.39 7.61 4.41
N HIS A 350 -13.26 8.26 3.64
CA HIS A 350 -14.34 7.59 2.90
C HIS A 350 -13.76 6.78 1.72
N PRO A 351 -14.32 5.61 1.35
CA PRO A 351 -13.82 4.79 0.23
C PRO A 351 -13.76 5.53 -1.11
N LEU A 352 -14.61 6.55 -1.30
CA LEU A 352 -14.64 7.39 -2.51
C LEU A 352 -13.66 8.58 -2.46
N PHE A 353 -12.83 8.69 -1.42
CA PHE A 353 -11.87 9.78 -1.27
C PHE A 353 -10.93 9.87 -2.48
N GLY A 354 -10.77 11.07 -3.05
CA GLY A 354 -10.00 11.32 -4.27
C GLY A 354 -10.79 11.25 -5.57
N ASN A 355 -12.06 10.80 -5.54
CA ASN A 355 -12.97 10.88 -6.69
C ASN A 355 -14.13 11.86 -6.41
N GLN A 356 -13.95 13.11 -6.84
CA GLN A 356 -14.89 14.20 -6.55
C GLN A 356 -16.31 13.94 -7.11
N GLU A 357 -16.42 13.36 -8.31
CA GLU A 357 -17.72 13.16 -8.95
C GLU A 357 -18.56 12.12 -8.20
N GLU A 358 -17.94 11.01 -7.79
CA GLU A 358 -18.62 9.95 -7.04
C GLU A 358 -18.93 10.38 -5.60
N LEU A 359 -18.05 11.17 -4.95
CA LEU A 359 -18.35 11.79 -3.65
C LEU A 359 -19.56 12.72 -3.72
N ASN A 360 -19.64 13.55 -4.76
CA ASN A 360 -20.77 14.47 -4.95
C ASN A 360 -22.08 13.70 -5.21
N LYS A 361 -22.06 12.64 -6.03
CA LYS A 361 -23.22 11.77 -6.25
C LYS A 361 -23.67 11.05 -4.97
N ALA A 362 -22.72 10.50 -4.22
CA ALA A 362 -22.99 9.83 -2.94
C ALA A 362 -23.58 10.80 -1.91
N LEU A 363 -23.09 12.05 -1.86
CA LEU A 363 -23.67 13.09 -1.01
C LEU A 363 -25.13 13.36 -1.39
N CYS A 364 -25.42 13.60 -2.67
CA CYS A 364 -26.78 13.83 -3.16
C CYS A 364 -27.74 12.67 -2.84
N ALA A 365 -27.26 11.42 -2.89
CA ALA A 365 -28.07 10.28 -2.47
C ALA A 365 -28.29 10.25 -0.95
N THR A 366 -27.23 10.43 -0.17
CA THR A 366 -27.25 10.29 1.30
C THR A 366 -28.09 11.37 1.98
N VAL A 367 -28.10 12.61 1.47
CA VAL A 367 -28.85 13.72 2.07
C VAL A 367 -30.37 13.55 2.00
N THR A 368 -30.87 12.60 1.19
CA THR A 368 -32.29 12.20 1.19
C THR A 368 -32.64 11.24 2.34
N THR A 369 -31.62 10.68 2.99
CA THR A 369 -31.73 9.75 4.12
C THR A 369 -31.45 10.45 5.45
N SER A 370 -31.71 9.77 6.57
CA SER A 370 -31.42 10.27 7.92
C SER A 370 -29.98 9.98 8.39
N ASP A 371 -29.09 9.47 7.53
CA ASP A 371 -27.72 9.11 7.93
C ASP A 371 -26.80 10.35 7.99
N LEU A 372 -26.73 10.96 9.17
CA LEU A 372 -25.89 12.13 9.43
C LEU A 372 -24.40 11.78 9.53
N ALA A 373 -24.06 10.53 9.88
CA ALA A 373 -22.68 10.09 10.02
C ALA A 373 -22.03 9.95 8.64
N GLU A 374 -22.77 9.37 7.69
CA GLU A 374 -22.33 9.25 6.30
C GLU A 374 -22.23 10.63 5.62
N THR A 375 -23.20 11.52 5.83
CA THR A 375 -23.11 12.92 5.34
C THR A 375 -21.88 13.63 5.91
N GLN A 376 -21.58 13.47 7.21
CA GLN A 376 -20.38 14.03 7.83
C GLN A 376 -19.10 13.50 7.17
N SER A 377 -19.04 12.19 6.92
CA SER A 377 -17.91 11.53 6.26
C SER A 377 -17.68 12.08 4.84
N LEU A 378 -18.75 12.17 4.03
CA LEU A 378 -18.69 12.63 2.64
C LEU A 378 -18.24 14.10 2.54
N VAL A 379 -18.84 15.00 3.33
CA VAL A 379 -18.52 16.43 3.33
C VAL A 379 -17.04 16.67 3.71
N PHE A 380 -16.58 16.05 4.79
CA PHE A 380 -15.20 16.24 5.25
C PHE A 380 -14.16 15.38 4.51
N CYS A 381 -14.59 14.53 3.58
CA CYS A 381 -13.74 13.82 2.61
C CYS A 381 -13.66 14.49 1.24
N GLY A 382 -14.35 15.61 1.02
CA GLY A 382 -14.21 16.37 -0.22
C GLY A 382 -15.51 16.71 -0.94
N ALA A 383 -16.65 16.12 -0.58
CA ALA A 383 -17.90 16.37 -1.29
C ALA A 383 -18.31 17.85 -1.19
N GLU A 384 -18.64 18.46 -2.33
CA GLU A 384 -19.04 19.86 -2.37
C GLU A 384 -20.49 20.00 -1.92
N VAL A 385 -20.73 20.75 -0.84
CA VAL A 385 -22.08 21.02 -0.31
C VAL A 385 -22.97 21.75 -1.33
N SER A 386 -22.37 22.39 -2.34
CA SER A 386 -23.05 23.08 -3.44
C SER A 386 -22.98 22.34 -4.79
N CYS A 387 -22.63 21.06 -4.82
CA CYS A 387 -22.53 20.30 -6.08
C CYS A 387 -23.88 20.22 -6.81
N PHE A 388 -23.84 20.03 -8.14
CA PHE A 388 -25.06 19.80 -8.90
C PHE A 388 -25.65 18.42 -8.58
N SER A 389 -26.92 18.40 -8.20
CA SER A 389 -27.65 17.19 -7.79
C SER A 389 -28.03 16.24 -8.93
N GLY A 390 -27.99 16.72 -10.17
CA GLY A 390 -28.56 16.03 -11.34
C GLY A 390 -30.01 16.42 -11.64
N ASP A 391 -30.68 17.16 -10.75
CA ASP A 391 -32.06 17.63 -10.93
C ASP A 391 -32.09 19.18 -11.06
N PRO A 392 -32.61 19.73 -12.18
CA PRO A 392 -32.75 21.18 -12.37
C PRO A 392 -33.67 21.87 -11.35
N ASP A 393 -34.68 21.17 -10.82
CA ASP A 393 -35.65 21.74 -9.87
C ASP A 393 -35.05 21.82 -8.46
N PHE A 394 -34.09 20.95 -8.15
CA PHE A 394 -33.41 20.88 -6.84
C PHE A 394 -31.89 20.87 -7.02
N PRO A 395 -31.27 21.98 -7.44
CA PRO A 395 -29.93 21.98 -8.05
C PRO A 395 -28.76 21.66 -7.10
N ASN A 396 -28.97 21.55 -5.79
CA ASN A 396 -27.92 21.29 -4.80
C ASN A 396 -28.39 20.36 -3.66
N PRO A 397 -27.46 19.71 -2.93
CA PRO A 397 -27.77 18.80 -1.82
C PRO A 397 -28.68 19.39 -0.74
N ILE A 398 -28.61 20.70 -0.48
CA ILE A 398 -29.45 21.37 0.52
C ILE A 398 -30.92 21.38 0.05
N ALA A 399 -31.16 21.69 -1.22
CA ALA A 399 -32.50 21.67 -1.81
C ALA A 399 -33.08 20.24 -1.86
N LEU A 400 -32.24 19.23 -2.13
CA LEU A 400 -32.65 17.81 -2.07
C LEU A 400 -33.05 17.39 -0.64
N ALA A 401 -32.27 17.78 0.36
CA ALA A 401 -32.59 17.49 1.76
C ALA A 401 -33.90 18.16 2.19
N GLU A 402 -34.17 19.39 1.71
CA GLU A 402 -35.43 20.10 1.93
C GLU A 402 -36.63 19.36 1.34
N GLN A 403 -36.51 18.93 0.09
CA GLN A 403 -37.55 18.16 -0.59
C GLN A 403 -37.83 16.82 0.12
N ALA A 404 -36.79 16.15 0.61
CA ALA A 404 -36.90 14.89 1.35
C ALA A 404 -37.38 15.08 2.81
N GLY A 405 -37.55 16.32 3.28
CA GLY A 405 -37.95 16.62 4.65
C GLY A 405 -36.86 16.36 5.70
N GLN A 406 -35.59 16.23 5.29
CA GLN A 406 -34.46 15.92 6.15
C GLN A 406 -33.88 17.19 6.81
N LYS A 407 -34.60 17.73 7.79
CA LYS A 407 -34.24 19.01 8.46
C LYS A 407 -32.85 19.00 9.11
N LEU A 408 -32.42 17.88 9.69
CA LEU A 408 -31.10 17.77 10.33
C LEU A 408 -29.95 17.74 9.32
N GLN A 409 -30.15 17.08 8.17
CA GLN A 409 -29.20 17.10 7.06
C GLN A 409 -29.03 18.53 6.52
N MET A 410 -30.15 19.24 6.34
CA MET A 410 -30.12 20.66 5.93
C MET A 410 -29.35 21.53 6.91
N GLU A 411 -29.65 21.42 8.21
CA GLU A 411 -28.98 22.20 9.26
C GLU A 411 -27.45 21.94 9.23
N PHE A 412 -27.04 20.67 9.13
CA PHE A 412 -25.62 20.30 9.04
C PHE A 412 -24.92 20.89 7.80
N LEU A 413 -25.56 20.79 6.63
CA LEU A 413 -25.02 21.33 5.38
C LEU A 413 -24.96 22.86 5.38
N LEU A 414 -25.95 23.55 5.96
CA LEU A 414 -25.96 25.01 6.08
C LEU A 414 -24.77 25.52 6.92
N HIS A 415 -24.45 24.81 8.01
CA HIS A 415 -23.27 25.14 8.82
C HIS A 415 -21.94 24.83 8.13
N ASN A 416 -21.92 24.01 7.08
CA ASN A 416 -20.71 23.63 6.33
C ASN A 416 -20.61 24.25 4.92
N LYS A 417 -21.62 25.00 4.45
CA LYS A 417 -21.67 25.59 3.09
C LYS A 417 -20.45 26.44 2.71
N ASN A 418 -19.87 27.16 3.66
CA ASN A 418 -18.71 28.04 3.46
C ASN A 418 -17.48 27.58 4.26
N SER A 419 -17.44 26.30 4.65
CA SER A 419 -16.32 25.75 5.41
C SER A 419 -15.24 25.23 4.48
N GLU A 420 -13.99 25.47 4.84
CA GLU A 420 -12.86 24.90 4.14
C GLU A 420 -12.78 23.41 4.45
N ILE A 421 -12.58 22.61 3.41
CA ILE A 421 -12.37 21.17 3.54
C ILE A 421 -10.91 20.96 4.01
N PRO A 422 -10.61 20.05 4.95
CA PRO A 422 -9.26 19.86 5.43
C PRO A 422 -8.32 19.48 4.29
N GLN A 423 -7.34 20.35 3.99
CA GLN A 423 -6.32 20.16 2.97
C GLN A 423 -5.01 19.73 3.63
N VAL A 424 -4.35 18.73 3.03
CA VAL A 424 -2.96 18.41 3.37
C VAL A 424 -2.10 19.47 2.68
N GLU A 425 -1.48 20.39 3.43
CA GLU A 425 -0.60 21.41 2.85
C GLU A 425 0.54 20.73 2.07
N ALA A 426 0.45 20.78 0.74
CA ALA A 426 1.48 20.32 -0.18
C ALA A 426 2.66 21.30 -0.17
N GLY A 427 3.46 21.25 0.90
CA GLY A 427 4.76 21.88 0.97
C GLY A 427 5.80 21.06 0.21
N SER A 428 6.09 21.46 -1.02
CA SER A 428 7.32 21.18 -1.80
C SER A 428 8.23 20.04 -1.29
N SER A 429 7.97 18.81 -1.75
CA SER A 429 8.97 17.79 -2.13
C SER A 429 8.22 16.47 -2.32
N GLU A 430 8.19 16.00 -3.58
CA GLU A 430 7.85 14.65 -4.05
C GLU A 430 6.61 13.96 -3.46
N GLU A 431 5.69 13.55 -4.34
CA GLU A 431 4.52 12.71 -4.05
C GLU A 431 4.88 11.55 -3.09
N LYS A 432 4.56 11.70 -1.79
CA LYS A 432 4.57 10.61 -0.82
C LYS A 432 3.14 10.15 -0.59
N HIS A 433 2.88 8.91 -0.99
CA HIS A 433 1.71 8.15 -0.59
C HIS A 433 1.58 8.15 0.94
N TYR A 434 0.33 8.26 1.43
CA TYR A 434 -0.02 8.27 2.86
C TYR A 434 0.62 7.08 3.60
N SER A 435 1.52 7.34 4.56
CA SER A 435 2.01 6.32 5.49
C SER A 435 1.05 6.22 6.69
N VAL A 436 0.42 5.06 6.84
CA VAL A 436 -0.32 4.68 8.05
C VAL A 436 0.68 4.55 9.21
N ILE A 437 0.41 5.21 10.34
CA ILE A 437 1.27 5.17 11.54
C ILE A 437 1.31 3.72 12.07
N LEU A 438 2.51 3.14 12.09
CA LEU A 438 2.81 1.81 12.60
C LEU A 438 2.74 1.75 14.14
N PRO A 439 2.40 0.60 14.75
CA PRO A 439 2.39 0.43 16.21
C PRO A 439 3.75 0.77 16.83
N SER A 440 3.79 1.48 17.97
CA SER A 440 5.03 1.75 18.70
C SER A 440 5.56 0.45 19.33
N VAL A 441 6.52 -0.19 18.66
CA VAL A 441 7.24 -1.36 19.17
C VAL A 441 8.54 -0.89 19.82
N THR A 442 8.74 -1.25 21.09
CA THR A 442 10.00 -1.01 21.80
C THR A 442 10.69 -2.34 22.10
N HIS A 443 11.95 -2.47 21.71
CA HIS A 443 12.74 -3.68 21.97
C HIS A 443 14.24 -3.36 22.06
N ASN A 444 14.93 -3.93 23.05
CA ASN A 444 16.33 -3.61 23.32
C ASN A 444 17.15 -4.86 23.69
N GLY A 445 18.45 -4.83 23.39
CA GLY A 445 19.35 -5.94 23.70
C GLY A 445 20.65 -5.92 22.89
N PHE A 446 21.54 -6.87 23.17
CA PHE A 446 22.81 -7.00 22.46
C PHE A 446 22.64 -7.78 21.16
N LEU A 447 23.22 -7.27 20.08
CA LEU A 447 23.34 -7.95 18.79
C LEU A 447 24.79 -7.91 18.32
N HIS A 448 25.21 -8.94 17.58
CA HIS A 448 26.51 -8.94 16.91
C HIS A 448 26.31 -8.45 15.48
N LYS A 449 27.07 -7.45 15.05
CA LYS A 449 26.88 -6.73 13.79
C LYS A 449 28.16 -6.67 12.97
N THR A 450 28.07 -6.83 11.65
CA THR A 450 29.19 -6.55 10.73
C THR A 450 29.18 -5.10 10.22
N PRO A 451 30.27 -4.61 9.61
CA PRO A 451 30.23 -3.38 8.82
C PRO A 451 29.13 -3.43 7.74
N SER A 452 28.54 -2.28 7.41
CA SER A 452 27.51 -2.20 6.36
C SER A 452 28.12 -2.53 4.99
N MET A 453 27.39 -3.29 4.17
CA MET A 453 27.85 -3.74 2.86
C MET A 453 27.01 -3.14 1.73
N ALA A 454 27.59 -2.99 0.55
CA ALA A 454 26.93 -2.50 -0.67
C ALA A 454 26.75 -3.60 -1.74
N LYS A 455 27.00 -4.85 -1.37
CA LYS A 455 26.87 -6.06 -2.20
C LYS A 455 26.26 -7.18 -1.37
N LEU A 456 25.62 -8.15 -2.05
CA LEU A 456 25.03 -9.33 -1.41
C LEU A 456 26.11 -10.15 -0.69
N VAL A 457 25.73 -10.74 0.44
CA VAL A 457 26.60 -11.62 1.22
C VAL A 457 26.54 -13.02 0.61
N HIS A 458 27.50 -13.33 -0.27
CA HIS A 458 27.64 -14.67 -0.85
C HIS A 458 28.63 -15.55 -0.08
N GLU A 459 29.50 -14.94 0.73
CA GLU A 459 30.55 -15.62 1.48
C GLU A 459 30.17 -15.72 2.95
N ARG A 460 30.45 -16.88 3.56
CA ARG A 460 30.23 -17.11 4.99
C ARG A 460 31.10 -16.15 5.82
N LYS A 461 30.46 -15.33 6.66
CA LYS A 461 31.15 -14.42 7.58
C LYS A 461 31.55 -15.13 8.86
N SER A 462 32.81 -15.05 9.26
CA SER A 462 33.31 -15.68 10.49
C SER A 462 32.88 -14.87 11.71
N ARG A 463 32.94 -15.48 12.91
CA ARG A 463 32.47 -14.86 14.16
C ARG A 463 33.31 -13.64 14.54
N GLU A 464 34.58 -13.61 14.13
CA GLU A 464 35.55 -12.54 14.40
C GLU A 464 35.23 -11.25 13.63
N GLU A 465 34.49 -11.33 12.51
CA GLU A 465 34.08 -10.16 11.73
C GLU A 465 32.91 -9.39 12.37
N PHE A 466 32.28 -9.95 13.40
CA PHE A 466 31.14 -9.32 14.07
C PHE A 466 31.58 -8.55 15.30
N SER A 467 31.09 -7.33 15.42
CA SER A 467 31.24 -6.50 16.61
C SER A 467 29.96 -6.53 17.44
N ARG A 468 30.09 -6.78 18.75
CA ARG A 468 28.97 -6.68 19.68
C ARG A 468 28.53 -5.22 19.83
N ARG A 469 27.23 -4.97 19.72
CA ARG A 469 26.60 -3.65 19.85
C ARG A 469 25.33 -3.75 20.70
N TRP A 470 25.04 -2.70 21.46
CA TRP A 470 23.76 -2.54 22.14
C TRP A 470 22.77 -1.94 21.14
N CYS A 471 21.65 -2.60 20.88
CA CYS A 471 20.66 -2.15 19.92
C CYS A 471 19.35 -1.82 20.63
N THR A 472 18.69 -0.76 20.19
CA THR A 472 17.38 -0.32 20.68
C THR A 472 16.49 0.02 19.51
N LEU A 473 15.28 -0.51 19.50
CA LEU A 473 14.19 -0.15 18.60
C LEU A 473 13.22 0.73 19.39
N ASN A 474 13.13 2.02 19.05
CA ASN A 474 12.23 3.00 19.68
C ASN A 474 11.62 3.89 18.60
N ASP A 475 10.30 4.13 18.65
CA ASP A 475 9.58 5.13 17.82
C ASP A 475 10.00 5.17 16.34
N SER A 476 9.95 4.00 15.68
CA SER A 476 10.29 3.83 14.26
C SER A 476 11.77 4.10 13.91
N ILE A 477 12.67 4.05 14.90
CA ILE A 477 14.13 4.14 14.72
C ILE A 477 14.81 2.97 15.42
N PHE A 478 15.69 2.29 14.70
CA PHE A 478 16.60 1.27 15.23
C PHE A 478 18.00 1.88 15.38
N SER A 479 18.37 2.15 16.62
CA SER A 479 19.66 2.74 16.99
C SER A 479 20.58 1.67 17.55
N TYR A 480 21.85 1.70 17.16
CA TYR A 480 22.87 0.82 17.73
C TYR A 480 24.02 1.64 18.33
N TYR A 481 24.45 1.21 19.51
CA TYR A 481 25.46 1.84 20.34
C TYR A 481 26.62 0.86 20.51
N GLU A 482 27.81 1.39 20.76
CA GLU A 482 28.96 0.58 21.14
C GLU A 482 28.62 -0.25 22.40
N ASN A 483 28.08 0.42 23.42
CA ASN A 483 27.72 -0.15 24.72
C ASN A 483 26.38 0.42 25.22
N ASP A 484 25.78 -0.21 26.23
CA ASP A 484 24.53 0.19 26.90
C ASP A 484 24.61 1.52 27.68
N ARG A 485 25.83 2.05 27.89
CA ARG A 485 26.09 3.29 28.64
C ARG A 485 26.30 4.53 27.76
N ASN A 486 26.39 4.37 26.44
CA ASN A 486 26.66 5.48 25.54
C ASN A 486 25.38 6.26 25.25
N ALA A 487 25.42 7.59 25.43
CA ALA A 487 24.27 8.46 25.17
C ALA A 487 24.05 8.76 23.67
N VAL A 488 25.09 8.61 22.84
CA VAL A 488 25.04 8.88 21.40
C VAL A 488 25.14 7.56 20.62
N PRO A 489 24.22 7.29 19.68
CA PRO A 489 24.27 6.08 18.87
C PRO A 489 25.39 6.14 17.83
N ASN A 490 26.01 4.99 17.56
CA ASN A 490 27.02 4.83 16.51
C ASN A 490 26.39 4.83 15.11
N GLY A 491 25.09 4.54 15.03
CA GLY A 491 24.29 4.70 13.84
C GLY A 491 22.82 4.40 14.11
N GLU A 492 21.97 4.93 13.23
CA GLU A 492 20.53 4.82 13.31
C GLU A 492 20.00 4.37 11.96
N ILE A 493 19.00 3.49 11.99
CA ILE A 493 18.28 2.99 10.83
C ILE A 493 16.81 3.33 11.06
N LYS A 494 16.23 4.18 10.22
CA LYS A 494 14.80 4.46 10.31
C LYS A 494 14.01 3.30 9.73
N MET A 495 12.89 2.95 10.35
CA MET A 495 12.03 1.87 9.88
C MET A 495 11.45 2.16 8.48
N GLU A 496 11.16 3.43 8.17
CA GLU A 496 10.71 3.87 6.84
C GLU A 496 11.73 3.59 5.72
N GLU A 497 13.02 3.54 6.07
CA GLU A 497 14.11 3.25 5.13
C GLU A 497 14.31 1.75 4.92
N ILE A 498 13.70 0.87 5.72
CA ILE A 498 13.83 -0.58 5.56
C ILE A 498 12.94 -1.02 4.40
N VAL A 499 13.56 -1.58 3.37
CA VAL A 499 12.86 -2.11 2.18
C VAL A 499 12.55 -3.59 2.36
N CYS A 500 13.49 -4.33 2.98
CA CYS A 500 13.42 -5.77 3.10
C CYS A 500 14.20 -6.28 4.32
N LEU A 501 13.63 -7.29 4.98
CA LEU A 501 14.18 -8.00 6.12
C LEU A 501 14.29 -9.49 5.77
N VAL A 502 15.45 -10.09 6.02
CA VAL A 502 15.73 -11.49 5.71
C VAL A 502 16.12 -12.22 6.99
N ASN A 503 15.51 -13.37 7.24
CA ASN A 503 15.90 -14.30 8.27
C ASN A 503 16.69 -15.44 7.61
N ASN A 504 17.99 -15.49 7.83
CA ASN A 504 18.83 -16.50 7.19
C ASN A 504 18.64 -17.86 7.88
N PRO A 505 18.75 -18.98 7.12
CA PRO A 505 18.74 -20.32 7.70
C PRO A 505 19.83 -20.48 8.77
N PRO A 506 19.66 -21.43 9.71
CA PRO A 506 20.68 -21.72 10.72
C PRO A 506 22.05 -21.98 10.10
N ASP A 507 23.11 -21.59 10.80
CA ASP A 507 24.52 -21.82 10.43
C ASP A 507 25.01 -21.19 9.11
N THR A 508 24.21 -20.30 8.49
CA THR A 508 24.61 -19.56 7.27
C THR A 508 25.88 -18.72 7.50
N HIS A 509 26.08 -18.21 8.72
CA HIS A 509 27.22 -17.38 9.11
C HIS A 509 27.85 -17.89 10.42
N GLY A 510 28.79 -17.14 11.00
CA GLY A 510 29.52 -17.53 12.22
C GLY A 510 28.69 -17.60 13.51
N PHE A 511 27.38 -17.32 13.44
CA PHE A 511 26.41 -17.40 14.54
C PHE A 511 25.27 -18.35 14.14
N GLU A 512 24.70 -19.06 15.12
CA GLU A 512 23.65 -20.08 14.93
C GLU A 512 22.44 -19.54 14.16
N SER A 513 22.06 -18.28 14.40
CA SER A 513 21.01 -17.60 13.66
C SER A 513 21.47 -16.20 13.26
N THR A 514 21.11 -15.75 12.07
CA THR A 514 21.44 -14.42 11.56
C THR A 514 20.30 -13.82 10.76
N PHE A 515 20.23 -12.49 10.73
CA PHE A 515 19.25 -11.76 9.92
C PHE A 515 19.90 -10.56 9.23
N GLU A 516 19.33 -10.19 8.09
CA GLU A 516 19.80 -9.10 7.25
C GLU A 516 18.74 -8.02 7.10
N VAL A 517 19.17 -6.76 7.15
CA VAL A 517 18.33 -5.58 6.95
C VAL A 517 18.82 -4.82 5.73
N TYR A 518 17.95 -4.69 4.73
CA TYR A 518 18.18 -3.94 3.49
C TYR A 518 17.50 -2.59 3.59
N ILE A 519 18.27 -1.52 3.39
CA ILE A 519 17.75 -0.14 3.47
C ILE A 519 17.78 0.58 2.12
N GLU A 520 16.99 1.65 1.99
CA GLU A 520 16.83 2.46 0.77
C GLU A 520 18.14 2.99 0.18
N SER A 521 19.16 3.23 1.02
CA SER A 521 20.48 3.72 0.60
C SER A 521 21.39 2.66 -0.06
N GLU A 522 20.83 1.53 -0.51
CA GLU A 522 21.53 0.37 -1.06
C GLU A 522 22.61 -0.19 -0.11
N ARG A 523 22.32 -0.14 1.18
CA ARG A 523 23.15 -0.74 2.24
C ARG A 523 22.46 -1.93 2.86
N LEU A 524 23.29 -2.91 3.20
CA LEU A 524 22.93 -4.15 3.87
C LEU A 524 23.60 -4.21 5.23
N TYR A 525 22.82 -4.52 6.26
CA TYR A 525 23.31 -4.77 7.61
C TYR A 525 23.05 -6.22 8.00
N LEU A 526 24.11 -6.93 8.40
CA LEU A 526 24.03 -8.30 8.88
C LEU A 526 24.18 -8.33 10.40
N PHE A 527 23.24 -8.99 11.06
CA PHE A 527 23.18 -9.18 12.50
C PHE A 527 23.14 -10.66 12.86
N GLY A 528 23.74 -11.02 13.99
CA GLY A 528 23.82 -12.40 14.48
C GLY A 528 23.64 -12.51 15.99
N LEU A 529 23.10 -13.66 16.40
CA LEU A 529 22.89 -14.05 17.78
C LEU A 529 22.89 -15.60 17.86
N ASP A 530 23.40 -16.15 18.95
CA ASP A 530 23.40 -17.61 19.17
C ASP A 530 22.02 -18.12 19.63
N ASN A 531 21.07 -17.26 20.01
CA ASN A 531 19.75 -17.70 20.48
C ASN A 531 18.68 -17.53 19.38
N PRO A 532 18.13 -18.63 18.81
CA PRO A 532 17.15 -18.57 17.73
C PRO A 532 15.81 -17.93 18.14
N GLU A 533 15.37 -18.11 19.40
CA GLU A 533 14.14 -17.49 19.89
C GLU A 533 14.28 -15.97 20.03
N ALA A 534 15.44 -15.51 20.50
CA ALA A 534 15.71 -14.09 20.65
C ALA A 534 15.85 -13.40 19.29
N ILE A 535 16.44 -14.05 18.28
CA ILE A 535 16.43 -13.53 16.91
C ILE A 535 15.02 -13.46 16.34
N ARG A 536 14.19 -14.48 16.54
CA ARG A 536 12.80 -14.45 16.09
C ARG A 536 12.03 -13.27 16.68
N LYS A 537 12.25 -12.96 17.97
CA LYS A 537 11.68 -11.77 18.62
C LYS A 537 12.19 -10.47 17.99
N TRP A 538 13.49 -10.36 17.70
CA TRP A 538 14.06 -9.19 17.00
C TRP A 538 13.48 -9.00 15.61
N VAL A 539 13.50 -10.05 14.79
CA VAL A 539 12.99 -10.05 13.40
C VAL A 539 11.51 -9.69 13.37
N LYS A 540 10.68 -10.30 14.23
CA LYS A 540 9.25 -9.94 14.32
C LYS A 540 9.02 -8.51 14.81
N SER A 541 9.80 -8.04 15.76
CA SER A 541 9.69 -6.66 16.28
C SER A 541 10.04 -5.63 15.22
N ILE A 542 11.14 -5.85 14.48
CA ILE A 542 11.54 -4.98 13.37
C ILE A 542 10.48 -5.03 12.27
N ALA A 543 10.04 -6.22 11.85
CA ALA A 543 9.03 -6.39 10.80
C ALA A 543 7.71 -5.68 11.14
N LYS A 544 7.22 -5.81 12.38
CA LYS A 544 6.03 -5.10 12.87
C LYS A 544 6.16 -3.58 12.84
N SER A 545 7.39 -3.06 12.93
CA SER A 545 7.65 -1.62 12.92
C SER A 545 7.77 -0.99 11.55
N PHE A 546 7.84 -1.76 10.45
CA PHE A 546 7.86 -1.19 9.09
C PHE A 546 6.74 -1.70 8.16
N ILE A 547 6.09 -2.83 8.47
CA ILE A 547 5.03 -3.41 7.63
C ILE A 547 3.67 -2.75 7.87
N HIS A 548 2.99 -2.35 6.80
CA HIS A 548 1.67 -1.72 6.87
C HIS A 548 0.68 -2.50 7.77
N PRO A 549 -0.10 -1.85 8.67
CA PRO A 549 -0.95 -2.55 9.64
C PRO A 549 -2.00 -3.50 9.07
N ARG A 550 -2.44 -3.27 7.82
CA ARG A 550 -3.34 -4.21 7.11
C ARG A 550 -2.65 -5.51 6.69
N ALA A 551 -1.34 -5.53 6.61
CA ALA A 551 -0.51 -6.68 6.25
C ALA A 551 0.10 -7.37 7.48
N ASP A 552 -0.43 -7.12 8.69
CA ASP A 552 0.03 -7.76 9.96
C ASP A 552 -0.08 -9.29 9.90
N GLU A 553 -1.00 -9.83 9.10
CA GLU A 553 -1.15 -11.28 8.86
C GLU A 553 0.14 -11.92 8.32
N LEU A 554 0.96 -11.18 7.55
CA LEU A 554 2.24 -11.67 7.02
C LEU A 554 3.27 -12.01 8.12
N LEU A 555 3.13 -11.43 9.32
CA LEU A 555 4.01 -11.69 10.47
C LEU A 555 3.71 -13.00 11.20
N SER A 556 2.56 -13.62 10.90
CA SER A 556 2.17 -14.91 11.46
C SER A 556 3.05 -16.04 10.91
N TYR A 557 3.51 -15.90 9.65
CA TYR A 557 4.35 -16.86 8.96
C TYR A 557 5.81 -16.85 9.43
N ASP A 558 6.46 -18.01 9.34
CA ASP A 558 7.92 -18.13 9.54
C ASP A 558 8.63 -17.75 8.23
N PHE A 559 8.68 -16.44 7.97
CA PHE A 559 9.21 -15.91 6.72
C PHE A 559 10.74 -15.99 6.68
N GLU A 560 11.27 -16.39 5.53
CA GLU A 560 12.69 -16.27 5.19
C GLU A 560 13.00 -14.83 4.74
N ARG A 561 12.03 -14.18 4.11
CA ARG A 561 12.19 -12.82 3.57
C ARG A 561 10.85 -12.09 3.58
N ILE A 562 10.85 -10.83 4.02
CA ILE A 562 9.67 -9.97 4.04
C ILE A 562 10.04 -8.54 3.64
N GLY A 563 9.21 -7.89 2.83
CA GLY A 563 9.53 -6.55 2.33
C GLY A 563 8.51 -5.98 1.36
N ARG A 564 8.71 -4.73 0.97
CA ARG A 564 7.87 -4.02 0.00
C ARG A 564 8.42 -4.18 -1.41
N LEU A 565 7.56 -4.49 -2.37
CA LEU A 565 7.90 -4.57 -3.79
C LEU A 565 6.81 -3.90 -4.62
N GLN A 566 7.17 -3.41 -5.80
CA GLN A 566 6.20 -2.91 -6.76
C GLN A 566 5.63 -4.08 -7.56
N TYR A 567 4.34 -4.07 -7.85
CA TYR A 567 3.69 -5.07 -8.68
C TYR A 567 2.81 -4.46 -9.77
N LYS A 568 2.59 -5.23 -10.83
CA LYS A 568 1.56 -4.99 -11.85
C LYS A 568 0.77 -6.27 -12.04
N GLY A 569 -0.56 -6.20 -11.94
CA GLY A 569 -1.44 -7.36 -12.08
C GLY A 569 -2.77 -7.01 -12.76
N GLY A 570 -3.36 -7.99 -13.44
CA GLY A 570 -4.66 -7.85 -14.11
C GLY A 570 -4.61 -7.13 -15.47
N LEU A 571 -5.75 -6.62 -15.92
CA LEU A 571 -5.93 -5.94 -17.22
C LEU A 571 -5.28 -4.55 -17.29
N ASN A 572 -4.79 -4.01 -16.16
CA ASN A 572 -4.19 -2.67 -16.07
C ASN A 572 -2.66 -2.76 -15.90
N LEU A 573 -1.93 -2.82 -17.02
CA LEU A 573 -0.46 -2.89 -17.06
C LEU A 573 0.24 -1.51 -16.93
N GLU A 574 -0.54 -0.43 -16.87
CA GLU A 574 -0.04 0.94 -17.04
C GLU A 574 0.63 1.52 -15.78
N ARG A 575 0.21 1.13 -14.57
CA ARG A 575 0.76 1.67 -13.31
C ARG A 575 1.27 0.55 -12.39
N ALA A 576 2.51 0.69 -11.93
CA ALA A 576 3.06 -0.16 -10.87
C ALA A 576 2.52 0.34 -9.52
N LYS A 577 2.00 -0.59 -8.70
CA LYS A 577 1.50 -0.32 -7.35
C LYS A 577 2.44 -0.93 -6.32
N GLU A 578 2.43 -0.44 -5.09
CA GLU A 578 3.21 -1.04 -4.01
C GLU A 578 2.43 -2.18 -3.36
N GLY A 579 3.13 -3.28 -3.05
CA GLY A 579 2.57 -4.42 -2.34
C GLY A 579 3.57 -4.98 -1.32
N TRP A 580 3.05 -5.68 -0.33
CA TRP A 580 3.84 -6.32 0.72
C TRP A 580 3.97 -7.81 0.43
N PHE A 581 5.19 -8.32 0.50
CA PHE A 581 5.48 -9.71 0.14
C PHE A 581 6.23 -10.39 1.27
N ALA A 582 5.84 -11.63 1.59
CA ALA A 582 6.52 -12.51 2.52
C ALA A 582 6.77 -13.87 1.86
N LEU A 583 8.03 -14.30 1.79
CA LEU A 583 8.41 -15.61 1.32
C LEU A 583 8.59 -16.54 2.52
N ALA A 584 7.80 -17.61 2.57
CA ALA A 584 7.98 -18.69 3.52
C ALA A 584 8.05 -20.02 2.76
N GLN A 585 9.22 -20.67 2.82
CA GLN A 585 9.49 -21.93 2.11
C GLN A 585 9.27 -21.81 0.59
N SER A 586 8.18 -22.40 0.08
CA SER A 586 7.82 -22.41 -1.36
C SER A 586 6.56 -21.61 -1.67
N VAL A 587 6.08 -20.82 -0.71
CA VAL A 587 4.88 -19.98 -0.85
C VAL A 587 5.27 -18.53 -0.68
N LEU A 588 4.87 -17.71 -1.65
CA LEU A 588 4.99 -16.26 -1.62
C LEU A 588 3.63 -15.68 -1.25
N TYR A 589 3.50 -15.18 -0.03
CA TYR A 589 2.32 -14.46 0.42
C TYR A 589 2.43 -13.01 -0.06
N ALA A 590 1.40 -12.54 -0.74
CA ALA A 590 1.32 -11.19 -1.28
C ALA A 590 0.10 -10.47 -0.71
N PHE A 591 0.32 -9.28 -0.16
CA PHE A 591 -0.74 -8.37 0.24
C PHE A 591 -0.73 -7.16 -0.69
N PHE A 592 -1.80 -7.01 -1.47
CA PHE A 592 -1.97 -5.96 -2.46
C PHE A 592 -2.76 -4.80 -1.88
N GLU A 593 -2.36 -3.55 -2.14
CA GLU A 593 -3.09 -2.36 -1.64
C GLU A 593 -4.57 -2.30 -2.03
N ASP A 594 -4.93 -2.91 -3.18
CA ASP A 594 -6.31 -2.94 -3.70
C ASP A 594 -7.18 -4.08 -3.12
N SER A 595 -6.60 -4.98 -2.30
CA SER A 595 -7.27 -6.18 -1.79
C SER A 595 -7.21 -6.20 -0.27
N ASP A 596 -8.35 -6.43 0.38
CA ASP A 596 -8.43 -6.65 1.83
C ASP A 596 -8.04 -8.08 2.25
N LYS A 597 -7.52 -8.89 1.32
CA LYS A 597 -7.09 -10.27 1.58
C LYS A 597 -5.69 -10.54 1.06
N GLU A 598 -4.92 -11.30 1.84
CA GLU A 598 -3.67 -11.90 1.40
C GLU A 598 -3.90 -12.95 0.31
N GLU A 599 -2.98 -13.01 -0.66
CA GLU A 599 -2.96 -13.99 -1.73
C GLU A 599 -1.73 -14.89 -1.58
N ALA A 600 -1.95 -16.20 -1.48
CA ALA A 600 -0.89 -17.20 -1.37
C ALA A 600 -0.50 -17.71 -2.76
N VAL A 601 0.73 -17.41 -3.17
CA VAL A 601 1.29 -17.86 -4.45
C VAL A 601 2.20 -19.07 -4.21
N HIS A 602 1.78 -20.24 -4.69
CA HIS A 602 2.60 -21.45 -4.63
C HIS A 602 3.66 -21.46 -5.73
N LEU A 603 4.90 -21.11 -5.38
CA LEU A 603 6.01 -20.97 -6.33
C LEU A 603 6.39 -22.28 -7.04
N LYS A 604 6.15 -23.42 -6.39
CA LYS A 604 6.32 -24.76 -7.00
C LYS A 604 5.23 -25.15 -7.99
N LYS A 605 4.07 -24.49 -8.00
CA LYS A 605 2.96 -24.76 -8.94
C LYS A 605 2.91 -23.84 -10.17
N LEU A 606 3.79 -22.84 -10.23
CA LEU A 606 3.83 -21.90 -11.36
C LEU A 606 3.98 -22.59 -12.71
N GLN A 607 3.33 -22.06 -13.74
CA GLN A 607 3.51 -22.57 -15.10
C GLN A 607 4.85 -22.15 -15.70
N GLU A 608 5.25 -20.90 -15.44
CA GLU A 608 6.47 -20.30 -15.96
C GLU A 608 7.02 -19.28 -14.95
N LEU A 609 8.35 -19.20 -14.86
CA LEU A 609 9.06 -18.19 -14.07
C LEU A 609 10.04 -17.45 -14.98
N CYS A 610 9.67 -16.24 -15.38
CA CYS A 610 10.52 -15.35 -16.18
C CYS A 610 11.29 -14.44 -15.24
N ILE A 611 12.62 -14.38 -15.42
CA ILE A 611 13.50 -13.56 -14.60
C ILE A 611 14.44 -12.76 -15.51
N PRO A 612 14.61 -11.44 -15.27
CA PRO A 612 15.47 -10.61 -16.10
C PRO A 612 16.93 -10.92 -15.79
N GLY A 613 17.61 -11.43 -16.81
CA GLY A 613 19.01 -11.85 -16.74
C GLY A 613 19.46 -12.62 -17.99
N CYS A 614 18.52 -13.08 -18.83
CA CYS A 614 18.86 -13.76 -20.08
C CYS A 614 18.56 -12.98 -21.36
N CYS A 615 17.72 -11.93 -21.36
CA CYS A 615 17.33 -11.22 -22.61
C CYS A 615 17.04 -9.71 -22.51
N PHE A 616 17.22 -9.03 -21.38
CA PHE A 616 16.89 -7.60 -21.23
C PHE A 616 17.91 -6.85 -20.36
N PRO A 617 18.58 -5.79 -20.85
CA PRO A 617 19.29 -4.87 -19.98
C PRO A 617 18.51 -3.55 -19.81
N ALA A 618 18.67 -2.96 -18.61
CA ALA A 618 18.28 -1.63 -18.18
C ALA A 618 16.85 -1.37 -17.66
N LYS A 619 16.81 -1.47 -16.31
CA LYS A 619 15.90 -0.85 -15.34
C LYS A 619 14.52 -1.49 -15.21
N ARG A 620 14.31 -2.01 -13.99
CA ARG A 620 13.08 -2.59 -13.44
C ARG A 620 12.96 -4.04 -13.85
N LEU A 621 13.24 -4.89 -12.90
CA LEU A 621 13.21 -6.32 -13.09
C LEU A 621 11.75 -6.81 -12.95
N TRP A 622 11.34 -7.79 -13.76
CA TRP A 622 9.98 -8.33 -13.79
C TRP A 622 10.07 -9.82 -13.50
N GLY A 623 9.63 -10.25 -12.32
CA GLY A 623 9.38 -11.67 -12.02
C GLY A 623 7.97 -12.04 -12.47
N LEU A 624 7.83 -13.05 -13.34
CA LEU A 624 6.53 -13.56 -13.80
C LEU A 624 6.07 -14.72 -12.93
N VAL A 625 4.90 -14.59 -12.34
CA VAL A 625 4.26 -15.61 -11.50
C VAL A 625 2.87 -15.87 -12.09
N SER A 626 2.59 -17.11 -12.50
CA SER A 626 1.33 -17.50 -13.15
C SER A 626 0.56 -18.53 -12.32
N LEU A 627 -0.67 -18.15 -11.93
CA LEU A 627 -1.95 -18.89 -12.04
C LEU A 627 -3.03 -18.18 -11.18
N PRO A 628 -4.26 -17.86 -11.66
CA PRO A 628 -4.83 -17.72 -13.01
C PRO A 628 -4.59 -16.33 -13.64
N ARG A 629 -3.69 -15.53 -13.08
CA ARG A 629 -3.30 -14.19 -13.57
C ARG A 629 -1.78 -14.08 -13.60
N THR A 630 -1.27 -13.27 -14.52
CA THR A 630 0.15 -12.93 -14.59
C THR A 630 0.46 -11.80 -13.61
N LEU A 631 1.26 -12.10 -12.59
CA LEU A 631 1.78 -11.09 -11.66
C LEU A 631 3.20 -10.70 -12.08
N TYR A 632 3.43 -9.40 -12.24
CA TYR A 632 4.75 -8.84 -12.51
C TYR A 632 5.29 -8.16 -11.27
N ILE A 633 6.38 -8.68 -10.71
CA ILE A 633 7.02 -8.12 -9.51
C ILE A 633 8.27 -7.35 -9.89
N GLN A 634 8.38 -6.13 -9.38
CA GLN A 634 9.44 -5.17 -9.61
C GLN A 634 10.03 -4.65 -8.30
N GLY A 635 11.35 -4.78 -8.16
CA GLY A 635 12.07 -4.17 -7.05
C GLY A 635 12.38 -2.70 -7.28
N GLU A 636 12.35 -1.95 -6.19
CA GLU A 636 12.68 -0.53 -6.16
C GLU A 636 14.20 -0.31 -6.37
N ARG A 637 15.04 -1.19 -5.81
CA ARG A 637 16.50 -1.06 -5.75
C ARG A 637 17.22 -2.32 -6.23
N LYS A 638 18.45 -2.16 -6.72
CA LYS A 638 19.20 -3.27 -7.34
C LYS A 638 19.60 -4.34 -6.32
N LEU A 639 20.04 -3.93 -5.13
CA LEU A 639 20.58 -4.85 -4.12
C LEU A 639 19.51 -5.78 -3.54
N ASP A 640 18.40 -5.23 -3.06
CA ASP A 640 17.29 -6.00 -2.51
C ASP A 640 16.64 -6.89 -3.58
N PHE A 641 16.41 -6.35 -4.78
CA PHE A 641 15.73 -7.12 -5.82
C PHE A 641 16.53 -8.34 -6.28
N LEU A 642 17.86 -8.24 -6.39
CA LEU A 642 18.69 -9.41 -6.70
C LEU A 642 18.55 -10.49 -5.61
N GLY A 643 18.40 -10.08 -4.35
CA GLY A 643 18.09 -10.99 -3.24
C GLY A 643 16.72 -11.66 -3.38
N TRP A 644 15.67 -10.89 -3.71
CA TRP A 644 14.34 -11.43 -3.99
C TRP A 644 14.32 -12.42 -5.16
N VAL A 645 15.02 -12.11 -6.25
CA VAL A 645 15.14 -13.01 -7.40
C VAL A 645 15.78 -14.32 -7.01
N ALA A 646 16.92 -14.28 -6.32
CA ALA A 646 17.62 -15.48 -5.91
C ALA A 646 16.75 -16.34 -4.97
N ALA A 647 16.04 -15.71 -4.05
CA ALA A 647 15.13 -16.38 -3.12
C ALA A 647 13.93 -17.03 -3.83
N ILE A 648 13.25 -16.28 -4.71
CA ILE A 648 12.12 -16.80 -5.50
C ILE A 648 12.57 -17.92 -6.45
N GLN A 649 13.74 -17.80 -7.08
CA GLN A 649 14.33 -18.86 -7.92
C GLN A 649 14.55 -20.14 -7.13
N LYS A 650 15.17 -20.01 -5.95
CA LYS A 650 15.44 -21.15 -5.06
C LYS A 650 14.14 -21.81 -4.60
N ALA A 651 13.15 -21.01 -4.22
CA ALA A 651 11.85 -21.49 -3.74
C ALA A 651 10.97 -22.10 -4.84
N ALA A 652 11.10 -21.63 -6.09
CA ALA A 652 10.37 -22.13 -7.25
C ALA A 652 11.05 -23.31 -7.97
N GLY A 653 12.36 -23.50 -7.76
CA GLY A 653 13.14 -24.60 -8.31
C GLY A 653 12.97 -25.90 -7.51
N SER A 654 13.42 -27.01 -8.09
CA SER A 654 13.55 -28.28 -7.37
C SER A 654 14.87 -28.27 -6.59
N SER A 655 14.81 -28.13 -5.27
CA SER A 655 16.01 -27.97 -4.41
C SER A 655 16.29 -29.12 -3.45
N GLY A 656 15.44 -30.14 -3.42
CA GLY A 656 15.62 -31.31 -2.56
C GLY A 656 15.18 -32.62 -3.20
N ASP A 657 15.38 -33.72 -2.47
CA ASP A 657 15.22 -35.10 -2.94
C ASP A 657 13.83 -35.69 -2.65
N THR A 658 12.96 -34.92 -1.99
CA THR A 658 11.58 -35.33 -1.71
C THR A 658 10.63 -34.94 -2.85
N LEU A 659 9.49 -35.63 -2.93
CA LEU A 659 8.45 -35.37 -3.93
C LEU A 659 7.82 -33.98 -3.80
N SER A 660 7.57 -33.51 -2.57
CA SER A 660 7.06 -32.17 -2.27
C SER A 660 8.05 -31.04 -2.56
N GLU A 661 9.32 -31.37 -2.76
CA GLU A 661 10.36 -30.41 -3.11
C GLU A 661 10.51 -30.17 -4.61
N GLN A 662 9.81 -30.95 -5.44
CA GLN A 662 9.83 -30.79 -6.88
C GLN A 662 8.91 -29.66 -7.36
N GLN A 663 9.15 -29.17 -8.58
CA GLN A 663 8.15 -28.38 -9.31
C GLN A 663 6.90 -29.23 -9.54
N LEU A 664 5.73 -28.73 -9.17
CA LEU A 664 4.44 -29.40 -9.22
C LEU A 664 3.53 -28.79 -10.28
N THR A 665 2.58 -29.58 -10.77
CA THR A 665 1.43 -29.11 -11.54
C THR A 665 0.30 -28.67 -10.61
N GLU A 666 -0.77 -28.10 -11.17
CA GLU A 666 -2.00 -27.77 -10.43
C GLU A 666 -2.62 -28.99 -9.72
N SER A 667 -2.40 -30.19 -10.25
CA SER A 667 -2.89 -31.46 -9.69
C SER A 667 -1.94 -32.09 -8.67
N ASP A 668 -0.97 -31.34 -8.14
CA ASP A 668 0.02 -31.81 -7.15
C ASP A 668 0.93 -32.94 -7.65
N ILE A 669 1.16 -33.02 -8.97
CA ILE A 669 2.05 -34.01 -9.59
C ILE A 669 3.36 -33.32 -9.97
N PRO A 670 4.55 -33.91 -9.72
CA PRO A 670 5.81 -33.34 -10.20
C PRO A 670 5.81 -33.15 -11.72
N VAL A 671 6.20 -31.96 -12.18
CA VAL A 671 6.28 -31.60 -13.62
C VAL A 671 7.19 -32.57 -14.38
N ILE A 672 8.24 -33.10 -13.73
CA ILE A 672 9.12 -34.13 -14.30
C ILE A 672 8.30 -35.38 -14.68
N VAL A 673 7.45 -35.85 -13.77
CA VAL A 673 6.61 -37.04 -13.95
C VAL A 673 5.57 -36.78 -15.02
N ASP A 674 4.84 -35.68 -14.89
CA ASP A 674 3.79 -35.23 -15.82
C ASP A 674 4.32 -35.13 -17.26
N ARG A 675 5.45 -34.44 -17.48
CA ARG A 675 6.06 -34.28 -18.80
C ARG A 675 6.52 -35.60 -19.42
N CYS A 676 7.12 -36.48 -18.62
CA CYS A 676 7.55 -37.79 -19.12
C CYS A 676 6.34 -38.66 -19.47
N ILE A 677 5.33 -38.70 -18.60
CA ILE A 677 4.08 -39.44 -18.83
C ILE A 677 3.37 -38.93 -20.08
N ASP A 678 3.22 -37.61 -20.24
CA ASP A 678 2.58 -37.00 -21.41
C ASP A 678 3.31 -37.36 -22.69
N TYR A 679 4.64 -37.24 -22.70
CA TYR A 679 5.45 -37.56 -23.87
C TYR A 679 5.37 -39.04 -24.25
N ILE A 680 5.44 -39.96 -23.27
CA ILE A 680 5.31 -41.40 -23.51
C ILE A 680 3.89 -41.76 -23.94
N THR A 681 2.88 -41.06 -23.42
CA THR A 681 1.49 -41.24 -23.83
C THR A 681 1.27 -40.80 -25.28
N GLN A 682 1.88 -39.70 -25.71
CA GLN A 682 1.75 -39.19 -27.07
C GLN A 682 2.57 -39.99 -28.09
N CYS A 683 3.82 -40.32 -27.76
CA CYS A 683 4.77 -40.88 -28.71
C CYS A 683 5.11 -42.37 -28.48
N GLY A 684 4.85 -42.91 -27.29
CA GLY A 684 5.41 -44.18 -26.82
C GLY A 684 4.43 -45.34 -26.60
N LEU A 685 3.11 -45.12 -26.60
CA LEU A 685 2.12 -46.18 -26.29
C LEU A 685 2.17 -47.40 -27.22
N THR A 686 2.62 -47.21 -28.47
CA THR A 686 2.77 -48.27 -29.48
C THR A 686 4.21 -48.77 -29.61
N SER A 687 5.14 -48.26 -28.81
CA SER A 687 6.55 -48.66 -28.88
C SER A 687 6.74 -50.02 -28.21
N GLU A 688 7.20 -51.01 -28.97
CA GLU A 688 7.44 -52.36 -28.46
C GLU A 688 8.45 -52.35 -27.31
N GLY A 689 8.10 -52.96 -26.17
CA GLY A 689 8.96 -53.09 -25.01
C GLY A 689 9.18 -51.78 -24.24
N ILE A 690 8.28 -50.80 -24.36
CA ILE A 690 8.33 -49.54 -23.59
C ILE A 690 8.48 -49.82 -22.08
N TYR A 691 9.30 -49.02 -21.37
CA TYR A 691 9.76 -49.27 -19.99
C TYR A 691 10.66 -50.49 -19.76
N ARG A 692 10.67 -51.50 -20.64
CA ARG A 692 11.60 -52.64 -20.56
C ARG A 692 12.92 -52.36 -21.29
N LYS A 693 12.85 -51.77 -22.48
CA LYS A 693 14.03 -51.37 -23.26
C LYS A 693 14.83 -50.30 -22.53
N SER A 694 16.16 -50.37 -22.63
CA SER A 694 17.06 -49.41 -21.99
C SER A 694 17.43 -48.30 -22.97
N GLY A 695 17.18 -47.05 -22.57
CA GLY A 695 17.71 -45.88 -23.23
C GLY A 695 19.23 -45.71 -23.03
N GLN A 696 19.81 -44.74 -23.73
CA GLN A 696 21.22 -44.38 -23.59
C GLN A 696 21.45 -43.70 -22.23
N ASN A 697 22.35 -44.26 -21.41
CA ASN A 697 22.57 -43.78 -20.04
C ASN A 697 23.06 -42.32 -19.98
N SER A 698 23.93 -41.91 -20.91
CA SER A 698 24.42 -40.54 -21.01
C SER A 698 23.27 -39.55 -21.28
N LYS A 699 22.39 -39.85 -22.24
CA LYS A 699 21.21 -39.04 -22.55
C LYS A 699 20.19 -39.02 -21.42
N THR A 700 19.96 -40.17 -20.79
CA THR A 700 19.07 -40.30 -19.63
C THR A 700 19.56 -39.44 -18.45
N THR A 701 20.86 -39.48 -18.16
CA THR A 701 21.46 -38.70 -17.07
C THR A 701 21.39 -37.20 -17.38
N SER A 702 21.78 -36.81 -18.59
CA SER A 702 21.70 -35.42 -19.06
C SER A 702 20.26 -34.88 -19.02
N LEU A 703 19.28 -35.67 -19.46
CA LEU A 703 17.88 -35.28 -19.43
C LEU A 703 17.35 -35.14 -17.99
N LEU A 704 17.70 -36.08 -17.10
CA LEU A 704 17.32 -36.01 -15.68
C LEU A 704 17.92 -34.78 -14.99
N GLU A 705 19.18 -34.44 -15.27
CA GLU A 705 19.83 -33.22 -14.74
C GLU A 705 19.13 -31.95 -15.23
N MET A 706 18.77 -31.88 -16.52
CA MET A 706 18.01 -30.76 -17.06
C MET A 706 16.64 -30.62 -16.40
N LEU A 707 15.94 -31.74 -16.18
CA LEU A 707 14.64 -31.79 -15.52
C LEU A 707 14.72 -31.44 -14.02
N ARG A 708 15.76 -31.89 -13.30
CA ARG A 708 16.02 -31.51 -11.91
C ARG A 708 16.35 -30.03 -11.76
N LYS A 709 17.03 -29.44 -12.75
CA LYS A 709 17.38 -28.02 -12.74
C LYS A 709 16.16 -27.11 -12.92
N ASP A 710 15.36 -27.36 -13.97
CA ASP A 710 14.12 -26.62 -14.23
C ASP A 710 13.20 -27.39 -15.18
N ALA A 711 12.33 -28.23 -14.62
CA ALA A 711 11.44 -29.11 -15.38
C ALA A 711 10.47 -28.34 -16.29
N ARG A 712 10.06 -27.12 -15.93
CA ARG A 712 9.13 -26.30 -16.72
C ARG A 712 9.70 -25.84 -18.06
N ARG A 713 11.01 -25.64 -18.14
CA ARG A 713 11.71 -25.19 -19.37
C ARG A 713 12.01 -26.32 -20.33
N VAL A 714 12.05 -27.56 -19.85
CA VAL A 714 12.30 -28.72 -20.70
C VAL A 714 11.06 -28.99 -21.57
N ARG A 715 11.27 -29.02 -22.89
CA ARG A 715 10.24 -29.35 -23.88
C ARG A 715 10.69 -30.61 -24.62
N LEU A 716 10.03 -31.73 -24.32
CA LEU A 716 10.28 -33.01 -24.99
C LEU A 716 9.65 -32.98 -26.38
N LYS A 717 10.41 -33.39 -27.40
CA LYS A 717 9.99 -33.39 -28.82
C LYS A 717 10.39 -34.70 -29.50
N GLU A 718 9.53 -35.18 -30.40
CA GLU A 718 9.81 -36.33 -31.26
C GLU A 718 10.95 -35.97 -32.24
N GLY A 719 11.99 -36.81 -32.30
CA GLY A 719 13.20 -36.60 -33.11
C GLY A 719 14.44 -36.14 -32.31
N GLU A 720 14.26 -35.30 -31.29
CA GLU A 720 15.35 -34.87 -30.40
C GLU A 720 15.55 -35.84 -29.22
N HIS A 721 14.44 -36.30 -28.64
CA HIS A 721 14.43 -37.19 -27.48
C HIS A 721 13.87 -38.56 -27.90
N HIS A 722 14.51 -39.65 -27.48
CA HIS A 722 13.99 -41.00 -27.75
C HIS A 722 13.03 -41.43 -26.64
N VAL A 723 11.97 -42.17 -26.99
CA VAL A 723 10.96 -42.63 -26.03
C VAL A 723 11.58 -43.47 -24.91
N ASP A 724 12.54 -44.33 -25.25
CA ASP A 724 13.24 -45.17 -24.26
C ASP A 724 14.08 -44.33 -23.27
N ASP A 725 14.72 -43.24 -23.74
CA ASP A 725 15.49 -42.32 -22.88
C ASP A 725 14.59 -41.62 -21.86
N VAL A 726 13.41 -41.16 -22.31
CA VAL A 726 12.41 -40.52 -21.43
C VAL A 726 11.83 -41.54 -20.44
N SER A 727 11.53 -42.77 -20.88
CA SER A 727 11.03 -43.83 -20.00
C SER A 727 12.03 -44.23 -18.92
N ASN A 728 13.33 -44.26 -19.26
CA ASN A 728 14.40 -44.52 -18.31
C ASN A 728 14.62 -43.34 -17.35
N THR A 729 14.44 -42.10 -17.83
CA THR A 729 14.50 -40.89 -17.00
C THR A 729 13.42 -40.91 -15.92
N LEU A 730 12.19 -41.28 -16.28
CA LEU A 730 11.07 -41.42 -15.34
C LEU A 730 11.34 -42.48 -14.27
N LYS A 731 11.82 -43.67 -14.67
CA LYS A 731 12.17 -44.74 -13.72
C LYS A 731 13.29 -44.32 -12.77
N ARG A 732 14.34 -43.68 -13.32
CA ARG A 732 15.48 -43.21 -12.51
C ARG A 732 15.06 -42.14 -11.52
N PHE A 733 14.18 -41.22 -11.92
CA PHE A 733 13.61 -40.22 -11.02
C PHE A 733 12.95 -40.88 -9.79
N PHE A 734 12.06 -41.86 -9.98
CA PHE A 734 11.41 -42.54 -8.85
C PHE A 734 12.39 -43.35 -7.98
N ARG A 735 13.40 -43.97 -8.60
CA ARG A 735 14.42 -44.73 -7.87
C ARG A 735 15.31 -43.84 -7.00
N ASP A 736 15.61 -42.64 -7.46
CA ASP A 736 16.50 -41.71 -6.78
C ASP A 736 15.79 -40.88 -5.68
N LEU A 737 14.47 -41.01 -5.50
CA LEU A 737 13.72 -40.29 -4.46
C LEU A 737 14.17 -40.69 -3.05
N GLY A 738 14.40 -39.73 -2.15
CA GLY A 738 14.93 -40.02 -0.81
C GLY A 738 14.05 -40.99 0.01
N ASP A 739 12.74 -40.77 0.03
CA ASP A 739 11.76 -41.57 0.79
C ASP A 739 10.97 -42.59 -0.06
N GLY A 740 11.24 -42.66 -1.36
CA GLY A 740 10.45 -43.45 -2.31
C GLY A 740 9.02 -42.95 -2.50
N LEU A 741 8.31 -43.51 -3.49
CA LEU A 741 6.95 -43.06 -3.83
C LEU A 741 5.91 -43.45 -2.78
N PHE A 742 6.02 -44.66 -2.22
CA PHE A 742 5.11 -45.19 -1.20
C PHE A 742 5.52 -44.85 0.24
N THR A 743 6.55 -44.02 0.43
CA THR A 743 7.24 -43.72 1.70
C THR A 743 7.89 -44.95 2.34
N LYS A 744 9.08 -44.79 2.94
CA LYS A 744 9.76 -45.89 3.64
C LYS A 744 8.99 -46.39 4.86
N GLU A 745 8.25 -45.50 5.52
CA GLU A 745 7.47 -45.81 6.73
C GLU A 745 6.36 -46.83 6.46
N PHE A 746 5.56 -46.64 5.42
CA PHE A 746 4.43 -47.53 5.10
C PHE A 746 4.81 -48.71 4.21
N CYS A 747 6.06 -48.82 3.77
CA CYS A 747 6.53 -49.85 2.83
C CYS A 747 6.16 -51.28 3.27
N GLN A 748 6.33 -51.61 4.55
CA GLN A 748 5.99 -52.94 5.07
C GLN A 748 4.48 -53.23 5.05
N ASP A 749 3.64 -52.21 5.25
CA ASP A 749 2.19 -52.39 5.29
C ASP A 749 1.61 -52.57 3.88
N TRP A 750 2.20 -51.92 2.87
CA TRP A 750 1.93 -52.21 1.46
C TRP A 750 2.24 -53.67 1.09
N LEU A 751 3.38 -54.20 1.54
CA LEU A 751 3.79 -55.57 1.25
C LEU A 751 2.94 -56.61 1.99
N LYS A 752 2.41 -56.29 3.18
CA LYS A 752 1.45 -57.12 3.90
C LYS A 752 0.09 -57.14 3.21
N ALA A 753 -0.39 -55.98 2.73
CA ALA A 753 -1.66 -55.89 2.02
C ALA A 753 -1.70 -56.78 0.77
N ALA A 754 -0.59 -56.90 0.04
CA ALA A 754 -0.47 -57.81 -1.10
C ALA A 754 -0.55 -59.31 -0.76
N ALA A 755 -0.43 -59.68 0.52
CA ALA A 755 -0.55 -61.05 0.99
C ALA A 755 -1.99 -61.43 1.40
N VAL A 756 -2.92 -60.46 1.45
CA VAL A 756 -4.32 -60.70 1.80
C VAL A 756 -5.01 -61.48 0.67
N GLU A 757 -5.70 -62.56 1.00
CA GLU A 757 -6.41 -63.38 0.01
C GLU A 757 -7.81 -62.81 -0.33
N ASN A 758 -8.50 -62.21 0.65
CA ASN A 758 -9.81 -61.61 0.46
C ASN A 758 -9.72 -60.31 -0.36
N GLU A 759 -10.44 -60.27 -1.49
CA GLU A 759 -10.32 -59.18 -2.45
C GLU A 759 -10.96 -57.86 -2.02
N GLU A 760 -12.08 -57.90 -1.29
CA GLU A 760 -12.72 -56.69 -0.78
C GLU A 760 -11.88 -56.07 0.34
N GLU A 761 -11.31 -56.92 1.19
CA GLU A 761 -10.44 -56.51 2.28
C GLU A 761 -9.12 -55.94 1.74
N LYS A 762 -8.52 -56.60 0.75
CA LYS A 762 -7.31 -56.12 0.07
C LYS A 762 -7.51 -54.74 -0.56
N VAL A 763 -8.60 -54.54 -1.31
CA VAL A 763 -8.93 -53.23 -1.90
C VAL A 763 -9.12 -52.17 -0.82
N SER A 764 -9.79 -52.51 0.28
CA SER A 764 -10.01 -51.61 1.41
C SER A 764 -8.69 -51.20 2.10
N GLN A 765 -7.76 -52.14 2.28
CA GLN A 765 -6.42 -51.87 2.81
C GLN A 765 -5.62 -50.96 1.87
N TYR A 766 -5.62 -51.22 0.56
CA TYR A 766 -4.94 -50.32 -0.40
C TYR A 766 -5.53 -48.92 -0.40
N ARG A 767 -6.86 -48.76 -0.33
CA ARG A 767 -7.50 -47.44 -0.22
C ARG A 767 -7.09 -46.72 1.07
N HIS A 768 -7.00 -47.43 2.19
CA HIS A 768 -6.57 -46.86 3.46
C HIS A 768 -5.11 -46.40 3.40
N LEU A 769 -4.22 -47.22 2.84
CA LEU A 769 -2.81 -46.87 2.64
C LEU A 769 -2.66 -45.67 1.70
N LEU A 770 -3.41 -45.62 0.59
CA LEU A 770 -3.44 -44.45 -0.30
C LEU A 770 -3.91 -43.18 0.42
N SER A 771 -4.92 -43.27 1.28
CA SER A 771 -5.42 -42.11 2.03
C SER A 771 -4.42 -41.56 3.05
N SER A 772 -3.53 -42.44 3.54
CA SER A 772 -2.49 -42.11 4.53
C SER A 772 -1.23 -41.52 3.90
N LEU A 773 -1.05 -41.64 2.58
CA LEU A 773 0.09 -41.03 1.87
C LEU A 773 -0.02 -39.50 1.82
N PRO A 774 1.12 -38.78 1.81
CA PRO A 774 1.14 -37.35 1.52
C PRO A 774 0.44 -37.01 0.20
N VAL A 775 -0.14 -35.80 0.13
CA VAL A 775 -0.99 -35.38 -1.01
C VAL A 775 -0.27 -35.53 -2.36
N VAL A 776 0.99 -35.08 -2.44
CA VAL A 776 1.83 -35.17 -3.65
C VAL A 776 2.12 -36.63 -4.02
N ASN A 777 2.47 -37.48 -3.04
CA ASN A 777 2.70 -38.90 -3.27
C ASN A 777 1.45 -39.60 -3.79
N ARG A 778 0.29 -39.36 -3.18
CA ARG A 778 -1.00 -39.94 -3.60
C ARG A 778 -1.38 -39.51 -5.01
N ALA A 779 -1.24 -38.22 -5.34
CA ALA A 779 -1.50 -37.69 -6.67
C ALA A 779 -0.55 -38.31 -7.72
N THR A 780 0.73 -38.42 -7.38
CA THR A 780 1.76 -39.00 -8.25
C THR A 780 1.54 -40.50 -8.47
N VAL A 781 1.16 -41.26 -7.44
CA VAL A 781 0.78 -42.68 -7.56
C VAL A 781 -0.43 -42.81 -8.48
N LYS A 782 -1.49 -42.01 -8.27
CA LYS A 782 -2.69 -42.06 -9.14
C LYS A 782 -2.31 -41.79 -10.59
N ALA A 783 -1.51 -40.76 -10.86
CA ALA A 783 -1.07 -40.40 -12.22
C ALA A 783 -0.21 -41.48 -12.88
N LEU A 784 0.76 -42.05 -12.14
CA LEU A 784 1.61 -43.11 -12.64
C LEU A 784 0.82 -44.39 -12.93
N ILE A 785 0.00 -44.85 -11.98
CA ILE A 785 -0.80 -46.07 -12.17
C ILE A 785 -1.81 -45.89 -13.30
N ASN A 786 -2.42 -44.71 -13.44
CA ASN A 786 -3.25 -44.39 -14.59
C ASN A 786 -2.47 -44.52 -15.91
N HIS A 787 -1.26 -43.97 -15.98
CA HIS A 787 -0.42 -44.09 -17.16
C HIS A 787 -0.06 -45.56 -17.47
N LEU A 788 0.32 -46.35 -16.47
CA LEU A 788 0.63 -47.78 -16.66
C LEU A 788 -0.62 -48.59 -17.07
N TYR A 789 -1.79 -48.23 -16.54
CA TYR A 789 -3.08 -48.78 -16.96
C TYR A 789 -3.39 -48.48 -18.43
N ARG A 790 -3.04 -47.27 -18.92
CA ARG A 790 -3.12 -46.93 -20.36
C ARG A 790 -2.13 -47.75 -21.17
N VAL A 791 -0.89 -47.92 -20.73
CA VAL A 791 0.14 -48.69 -21.44
C VAL A 791 -0.26 -50.15 -21.60
N GLN A 792 -0.76 -50.80 -20.54
CA GLN A 792 -1.17 -52.22 -20.62
C GLN A 792 -2.35 -52.46 -21.56
N TYR A 793 -3.22 -51.46 -21.75
CA TYR A 793 -4.32 -51.53 -22.71
C TYR A 793 -3.82 -51.69 -24.15
N PHE A 794 -2.58 -51.27 -24.42
CA PHE A 794 -1.88 -51.43 -25.69
C PHE A 794 -0.93 -52.62 -25.73
N SER A 795 -1.04 -53.56 -24.79
CA SER A 795 -0.15 -54.71 -24.68
C SER A 795 -0.07 -55.57 -25.95
N GLU A 796 -1.12 -55.59 -26.78
CA GLU A 796 -1.09 -56.26 -28.09
C GLU A 796 -0.07 -55.65 -29.06
N MET A 797 0.16 -54.33 -29.00
CA MET A 797 1.12 -53.62 -29.86
C MET A 797 2.48 -53.48 -29.16
N ASN A 798 2.48 -52.97 -27.93
CA ASN A 798 3.72 -52.65 -27.21
C ASN A 798 4.32 -53.83 -26.44
N GLN A 799 3.65 -54.98 -26.35
CA GLN A 799 4.10 -56.20 -25.66
C GLN A 799 4.30 -56.05 -24.13
N MET A 800 3.74 -55.01 -23.52
CA MET A 800 3.86 -54.72 -22.08
C MET A 800 2.52 -54.90 -21.36
N ASN A 801 2.23 -56.13 -20.92
CA ASN A 801 1.07 -56.44 -20.08
C ASN A 801 1.28 -56.01 -18.61
N THR A 802 0.23 -56.08 -17.79
CA THR A 802 0.26 -55.67 -16.38
C THR A 802 1.36 -56.35 -15.58
N HIS A 803 1.58 -57.64 -15.80
CA HIS A 803 2.63 -58.42 -15.13
C HIS A 803 4.04 -57.94 -15.51
N ASN A 804 4.30 -57.71 -16.81
CA ASN A 804 5.59 -57.21 -17.29
C ASN A 804 5.91 -55.81 -16.75
N LEU A 805 4.90 -54.94 -16.64
CA LEU A 805 5.06 -53.61 -16.06
C LEU A 805 5.32 -53.68 -14.55
N ALA A 806 4.64 -54.58 -13.83
CA ALA A 806 4.84 -54.80 -12.41
C ALA A 806 6.26 -55.27 -12.07
N ILE A 807 6.86 -56.14 -12.88
CA ILE A 807 8.26 -56.59 -12.72
C ILE A 807 9.24 -55.42 -12.85
N VAL A 808 8.97 -54.48 -13.75
CA VAL A 808 9.85 -53.31 -13.97
C VAL A 808 9.66 -52.25 -12.87
N PHE A 809 8.42 -51.94 -12.53
CA PHE A 809 8.11 -50.84 -11.60
C PHE A 809 8.13 -51.25 -10.13
N GLY A 810 7.90 -52.51 -9.77
CA GLY A 810 7.97 -52.98 -8.38
C GLY A 810 9.29 -52.62 -7.69
N PRO A 811 10.45 -53.04 -8.23
CA PRO A 811 11.76 -52.68 -7.69
C PRO A 811 12.03 -51.17 -7.73
N THR A 812 11.51 -50.47 -8.74
CA THR A 812 11.74 -49.04 -8.96
C THR A 812 11.01 -48.17 -7.93
N LEU A 813 9.74 -48.49 -7.64
CA LEU A 813 8.89 -47.69 -6.74
C LEU A 813 9.12 -47.99 -5.26
N PHE A 814 9.48 -49.23 -4.94
CA PHE A 814 9.79 -49.66 -3.56
C PHE A 814 11.29 -49.60 -3.24
N GLN A 815 12.16 -49.35 -4.23
CA GLN A 815 13.61 -49.26 -4.06
C GLN A 815 14.22 -50.53 -3.43
N THR A 816 13.68 -51.71 -3.77
CA THR A 816 14.01 -53.01 -3.14
C THR A 816 15.05 -53.85 -3.89
N ASP A 817 15.79 -53.29 -4.85
CA ASP A 817 16.75 -53.99 -5.74
C ASP A 817 16.22 -55.30 -6.37
N GLY A 818 14.89 -55.46 -6.46
CA GLY A 818 14.26 -56.68 -6.98
C GLY A 818 14.33 -57.90 -6.05
N LYS A 819 14.71 -57.73 -4.79
CA LYS A 819 14.79 -58.82 -3.80
C LYS A 819 13.41 -59.28 -3.33
N ASP A 820 12.47 -58.35 -3.18
CA ASP A 820 11.10 -58.65 -2.73
C ASP A 820 10.10 -58.71 -3.88
N TYR A 821 9.62 -59.93 -4.19
CA TYR A 821 8.63 -60.15 -5.25
C TYR A 821 7.25 -59.59 -4.88
N LYS A 822 6.97 -59.34 -3.60
CA LYS A 822 5.69 -58.76 -3.15
C LYS A 822 5.54 -57.31 -3.64
N ALA A 823 6.64 -56.57 -3.82
CA ALA A 823 6.62 -55.23 -4.38
C ALA A 823 6.05 -55.20 -5.80
N GLY A 824 6.39 -56.22 -6.62
CA GLY A 824 5.79 -56.40 -7.95
C GLY A 824 4.28 -56.66 -7.86
N ARG A 825 3.85 -57.54 -6.94
CA ARG A 825 2.42 -57.85 -6.75
C ARG A 825 1.58 -56.62 -6.38
N VAL A 826 2.09 -55.75 -5.51
CA VAL A 826 1.38 -54.49 -5.17
C VAL A 826 1.12 -53.65 -6.42
N VAL A 827 2.14 -53.46 -7.26
CA VAL A 827 2.00 -52.68 -8.50
C VAL A 827 1.05 -53.36 -9.48
N GLU A 828 1.12 -54.70 -9.59
CA GLU A 828 0.22 -55.50 -10.43
C GLU A 828 -1.25 -55.35 -9.99
N ASP A 829 -1.52 -55.41 -8.69
CA ASP A 829 -2.85 -55.20 -8.11
C ASP A 829 -3.37 -53.78 -8.37
N LEU A 830 -2.51 -52.77 -8.18
CA LEU A 830 -2.85 -51.37 -8.39
C LEU A 830 -3.22 -51.07 -9.86
N ILE A 831 -2.50 -51.64 -10.82
CA ILE A 831 -2.78 -51.47 -12.25
C ILE A 831 -4.07 -52.24 -12.62
N SER A 832 -4.17 -53.52 -12.26
CA SER A 832 -5.30 -54.37 -12.64
C SER A 832 -6.63 -53.87 -12.06
N ARG A 833 -6.61 -53.20 -10.90
CA ARG A 833 -7.80 -52.72 -10.18
C ARG A 833 -7.86 -51.21 -10.05
N TYR A 834 -7.21 -50.50 -10.97
CA TYR A 834 -7.11 -49.04 -10.96
C TYR A 834 -8.47 -48.36 -10.75
N VAL A 835 -9.50 -48.77 -11.50
CA VAL A 835 -10.85 -48.19 -11.43
C VAL A 835 -11.46 -48.31 -10.02
N VAL A 836 -11.33 -49.49 -9.41
CA VAL A 836 -11.92 -49.78 -8.10
C VAL A 836 -11.11 -49.12 -6.98
N ILE A 837 -9.78 -49.23 -7.00
CA ILE A 837 -8.91 -48.73 -5.94
C ILE A 837 -8.92 -47.19 -5.89
N PHE A 838 -8.87 -46.52 -7.05
CA PHE A 838 -8.85 -45.05 -7.13
C PHE A 838 -10.23 -44.41 -7.32
N SER A 839 -11.29 -45.21 -7.30
CA SER A 839 -12.69 -44.76 -7.44
C SER A 839 -12.89 -43.85 -8.67
N VAL A 840 -12.41 -44.29 -9.83
CA VAL A 840 -12.48 -43.53 -11.08
C VAL A 840 -13.91 -43.59 -11.62
N ASP A 841 -14.49 -42.44 -11.97
CA ASP A 841 -15.84 -42.37 -12.50
C ASP A 841 -15.92 -42.88 -13.96
N GLU A 842 -17.11 -43.29 -14.40
CA GLU A 842 -17.30 -43.76 -15.78
C GLU A 842 -17.02 -42.66 -16.83
N GLN A 843 -17.12 -41.40 -16.45
CA GLN A 843 -16.95 -40.25 -17.34
C GLN A 843 -15.48 -39.96 -17.63
N GLU A 844 -14.62 -40.00 -16.62
CA GLU A 844 -13.15 -39.92 -16.70
C GLU A 844 -12.62 -41.12 -17.50
N MET A 845 -13.17 -42.31 -17.28
CA MET A 845 -12.84 -43.50 -18.06
C MET A 845 -13.19 -43.36 -19.56
N ARG A 846 -14.40 -42.88 -19.88
CA ARG A 846 -14.80 -42.62 -21.29
C ARG A 846 -13.91 -41.57 -21.93
N LYS A 847 -13.62 -40.48 -21.22
CA LYS A 847 -12.73 -39.41 -21.71
C LYS A 847 -11.33 -39.95 -22.00
N GLN A 848 -10.78 -40.80 -21.14
CA GLN A 848 -9.49 -41.45 -21.36
C GLN A 848 -9.53 -42.38 -22.57
N GLN A 849 -10.58 -43.17 -22.75
CA GLN A 849 -10.76 -44.03 -23.92
C GLN A 849 -10.89 -43.23 -25.21
N ASP A 850 -11.64 -42.13 -25.22
CA ASP A 850 -11.80 -41.24 -26.37
C ASP A 850 -10.49 -40.54 -26.75
N GLU A 851 -9.72 -40.06 -25.77
CA GLU A 851 -8.39 -39.47 -25.96
C GLU A 851 -7.43 -40.48 -26.59
N ILE A 852 -7.42 -41.70 -26.06
CA ILE A 852 -6.63 -42.82 -26.57
C ILE A 852 -7.03 -43.15 -28.03
N GLN A 853 -8.33 -43.24 -28.32
CA GLN A 853 -8.81 -43.47 -29.68
C GLN A 853 -8.45 -42.31 -30.63
N ALA A 854 -8.47 -41.07 -30.16
CA ALA A 854 -8.08 -39.90 -30.93
C ALA A 854 -6.58 -39.93 -31.27
N ILE A 855 -5.71 -40.27 -30.32
CA ILE A 855 -4.26 -40.42 -30.54
C ILE A 855 -4.00 -41.51 -31.59
N ILE A 856 -4.70 -42.66 -31.52
CA ILE A 856 -4.61 -43.72 -32.53
C ILE A 856 -5.02 -43.21 -33.90
N LYS A 857 -6.18 -42.56 -34.01
CA LYS A 857 -6.69 -42.01 -35.28
C LYS A 857 -5.73 -40.98 -35.87
N MET A 858 -5.17 -40.09 -35.05
CA MET A 858 -4.17 -39.11 -35.48
C MET A 858 -2.88 -39.76 -35.95
N ARG A 859 -2.41 -40.84 -35.30
CA ARG A 859 -1.15 -41.51 -35.68
C ARG A 859 -1.30 -42.36 -36.94
N ILE A 860 -2.43 -43.05 -37.09
CA ILE A 860 -2.78 -43.77 -38.33
C ILE A 860 -2.94 -42.76 -39.49
N ALA A 861 -3.60 -41.62 -39.27
CA ALA A 861 -3.74 -40.57 -40.29
C ALA A 861 -2.43 -39.82 -40.59
N GLY A 862 -1.58 -39.59 -39.58
CA GLY A 862 -0.25 -38.96 -39.70
C GLY A 862 0.79 -39.83 -40.39
N SER A 863 0.59 -41.15 -40.42
CA SER A 863 1.40 -42.08 -41.22
C SER A 863 1.15 -41.93 -42.74
N SER A 864 0.00 -41.34 -43.13
CA SER A 864 -0.35 -41.04 -44.53
C SER A 864 -0.09 -39.60 -44.98
N SER A 865 0.17 -38.67 -44.05
CA SER A 865 0.47 -37.27 -44.37
C SER A 865 1.31 -36.65 -43.27
N GLY A 866 2.55 -36.26 -43.61
CA GLY A 866 3.55 -35.80 -42.65
C GLY A 866 3.11 -34.61 -41.80
N THR A 867 3.43 -34.71 -40.51
CA THR A 867 3.64 -33.66 -39.51
C THR A 867 2.51 -32.64 -39.28
N GLN A 868 1.78 -32.81 -38.16
CA GLN A 868 1.12 -31.72 -37.44
C GLN A 868 1.57 -31.75 -35.98
N GLN A 869 2.16 -30.64 -35.48
CA GLN A 869 2.48 -30.40 -34.08
C GLN A 869 1.56 -29.31 -33.53
N ALA A 870 1.16 -29.42 -32.26
CA ALA A 870 0.39 -28.39 -31.57
C ALA A 870 1.25 -27.13 -31.36
N GLY A 871 0.82 -26.00 -31.94
CA GLY A 871 1.54 -24.72 -31.91
C GLY A 871 1.28 -23.80 -33.12
N ASP A 872 0.45 -24.22 -34.08
CA ASP A 872 0.21 -23.49 -35.32
C ASP A 872 -0.64 -22.23 -35.11
N PHE A 873 -0.07 -21.05 -35.34
CA PHE A 873 -0.82 -19.80 -35.48
C PHE A 873 -1.30 -19.66 -36.93
N ILE A 874 -2.60 -19.50 -37.17
CA ILE A 874 -3.14 -19.28 -38.51
C ILE A 874 -3.02 -17.80 -38.83
N CYS A 875 -2.20 -17.47 -39.82
CA CYS A 875 -1.97 -16.11 -40.30
C CYS A 875 -2.45 -15.95 -41.73
N THR A 876 -3.03 -14.79 -42.02
CA THR A 876 -3.30 -14.33 -43.39
C THR A 876 -2.04 -13.68 -43.98
N VAL A 877 -1.58 -14.19 -45.11
CA VAL A 877 -0.51 -13.59 -45.92
C VAL A 877 -1.02 -13.32 -47.33
N TYR A 878 -0.67 -12.16 -47.89
CA TYR A 878 -1.09 -11.78 -49.24
C TYR A 878 0.02 -12.07 -50.25
N LEU A 879 -0.36 -12.41 -51.48
CA LEU A 879 0.57 -12.52 -52.60
C LEU A 879 0.51 -11.25 -53.47
N GLU A 880 1.65 -10.61 -53.69
CA GLU A 880 1.86 -9.37 -54.46
C GLU A 880 1.16 -8.12 -53.90
N GLU A 881 -0.16 -8.15 -53.71
CA GLU A 881 -0.97 -7.01 -53.28
C GLU A 881 -2.09 -7.44 -52.31
N LYS A 882 -2.59 -6.51 -51.47
CA LYS A 882 -3.69 -6.76 -50.54
C LYS A 882 -5.04 -6.80 -51.29
N LYS A 883 -5.34 -7.93 -51.92
CA LYS A 883 -6.61 -8.23 -52.60
C LYS A 883 -7.23 -9.49 -52.00
N THR A 884 -8.56 -9.56 -51.95
CA THR A 884 -9.31 -10.75 -51.47
C THR A 884 -8.94 -12.01 -52.25
N GLU A 885 -8.65 -11.89 -53.56
CA GLU A 885 -8.23 -13.01 -54.40
C GLU A 885 -6.78 -13.48 -54.14
N ALA A 886 -5.98 -12.66 -53.45
CA ALA A 886 -4.57 -12.90 -53.15
C ALA A 886 -4.32 -13.40 -51.71
N GLU A 887 -5.38 -13.56 -50.92
CA GLU A 887 -5.32 -13.98 -49.52
C GLU A 887 -4.91 -15.47 -49.40
N GLN A 888 -3.97 -15.78 -48.53
CA GLN A 888 -3.56 -17.14 -48.18
C GLN A 888 -3.52 -17.31 -46.66
N HIS A 889 -4.32 -18.24 -46.15
CA HIS A 889 -4.26 -18.62 -44.74
C HIS A 889 -3.24 -19.75 -44.55
N ILE A 890 -2.18 -19.48 -43.81
CA ILE A 890 -1.09 -20.40 -43.57
C ILE A 890 -0.93 -20.62 -42.06
N LYS A 891 -0.73 -21.88 -41.69
CA LYS A 891 -0.33 -22.27 -40.34
C LYS A 891 1.16 -22.00 -40.19
N ILE A 892 1.54 -21.18 -39.22
CA ILE A 892 2.91 -20.78 -38.99
C ILE A 892 3.42 -21.43 -37.71
N PRO A 893 4.29 -22.45 -37.82
CA PRO A 893 5.02 -23.01 -36.68
C PRO A 893 5.96 -21.99 -36.04
N ALA A 894 6.26 -22.17 -34.76
CA ALA A 894 7.18 -21.28 -34.01
C ALA A 894 8.61 -21.22 -34.56
N THR A 895 9.01 -22.19 -35.38
CA THR A 895 10.34 -22.24 -36.02
C THR A 895 10.36 -21.66 -37.43
N MET A 896 9.20 -21.37 -38.02
CA MET A 896 9.09 -21.02 -39.43
C MET A 896 9.80 -19.70 -39.76
N THR A 897 10.67 -19.74 -40.75
CA THR A 897 11.43 -18.59 -41.26
C THR A 897 10.70 -17.87 -42.39
N ALA A 898 11.08 -16.62 -42.67
CA ALA A 898 10.51 -15.84 -43.77
C ALA A 898 10.76 -16.49 -45.15
N GLU A 899 11.87 -17.21 -45.30
CA GLU A 899 12.17 -18.02 -46.48
C GLU A 899 11.19 -19.17 -46.66
N GLU A 900 11.01 -19.99 -45.62
CA GLU A 900 10.07 -21.12 -45.62
C GLU A 900 8.63 -20.65 -45.92
N LEU A 901 8.23 -19.49 -45.39
CA LEU A 901 6.92 -18.89 -45.67
C LEU A 901 6.79 -18.43 -47.12
N THR A 902 7.84 -17.82 -47.67
CA THR A 902 7.86 -17.37 -49.06
C THR A 902 7.71 -18.57 -50.00
N PHE A 903 8.44 -19.65 -49.76
CA PHE A 903 8.35 -20.86 -50.58
C PHE A 903 6.99 -21.57 -50.45
N GLU A 904 6.45 -21.70 -49.23
CA GLU A 904 5.13 -22.31 -48.99
C GLU A 904 4.01 -21.57 -49.77
N ILE A 905 4.08 -20.24 -49.84
CA ILE A 905 3.10 -19.43 -50.59
C ILE A 905 3.25 -19.63 -52.10
N LEU A 906 4.48 -19.64 -52.60
CA LEU A 906 4.77 -19.84 -54.02
C LEU A 906 4.36 -21.24 -54.48
N ASP A 907 4.62 -22.27 -53.67
CA ASP A 907 4.24 -23.66 -53.94
C ASP A 907 2.72 -23.84 -53.98
N ARG A 908 1.98 -23.24 -53.04
CA ARG A 908 0.51 -23.27 -53.03
C ARG A 908 -0.12 -22.63 -54.26
N ARG A 909 0.53 -21.60 -54.81
CA ARG A 909 0.10 -20.89 -56.03
C ARG A 909 0.72 -21.43 -57.31
N LYS A 910 1.57 -22.46 -57.22
CA LYS A 910 2.28 -23.08 -58.36
C LYS A 910 3.08 -22.06 -59.19
N ILE A 911 3.72 -21.11 -58.52
CA ILE A 911 4.55 -20.09 -59.19
C ILE A 911 5.97 -20.63 -59.32
N GLU A 912 6.42 -20.88 -60.55
CA GLU A 912 7.81 -21.28 -60.81
C GLU A 912 8.74 -20.05 -60.72
N THR A 913 9.74 -20.13 -59.84
CA THR A 913 10.75 -19.08 -59.67
C THR A 913 11.77 -19.13 -60.80
N LYS A 914 11.91 -18.05 -61.58
CA LYS A 914 12.93 -17.95 -62.64
C LYS A 914 14.28 -17.52 -62.08
N GLU A 915 15.35 -17.79 -62.83
CA GLU A 915 16.69 -17.32 -62.51
C GLU A 915 16.69 -15.77 -62.44
N LYS A 916 17.32 -15.21 -61.39
CA LYS A 916 17.30 -13.77 -61.04
C LYS A 916 15.96 -13.17 -60.55
N GLU A 917 14.96 -13.99 -60.22
CA GLU A 917 13.77 -13.51 -59.50
C GLU A 917 13.93 -13.67 -57.98
N TYR A 918 13.87 -12.56 -57.26
CA TYR A 918 14.06 -12.50 -55.80
C TYR A 918 12.71 -12.32 -55.11
N TRP A 919 12.15 -13.39 -54.55
CA TRP A 919 10.90 -13.34 -53.79
C TRP A 919 11.18 -13.20 -52.29
N SER A 920 10.47 -12.32 -51.61
CA SER A 920 10.64 -12.11 -50.17
C SER A 920 9.32 -11.77 -49.51
N CYS A 921 9.22 -12.07 -48.22
CA CYS A 921 8.12 -11.63 -47.36
C CYS A 921 8.38 -10.21 -46.85
N PHE A 922 7.36 -9.37 -46.86
CA PHE A 922 7.39 -7.98 -46.43
C PHE A 922 6.36 -7.77 -45.33
N GLU A 923 6.75 -6.97 -44.34
CA GLU A 923 5.86 -6.35 -43.37
C GLU A 923 5.38 -5.00 -43.92
N VAL A 924 4.06 -4.81 -44.04
CA VAL A 924 3.45 -3.60 -44.60
C VAL A 924 2.49 -2.98 -43.60
N ASN A 925 2.54 -1.65 -43.45
CA ASN A 925 1.66 -0.88 -42.58
C ASN A 925 0.36 -0.45 -43.30
N GLU A 926 -0.74 -0.23 -42.58
CA GLU A 926 -2.17 -0.08 -42.97
C GLU A 926 -2.47 0.76 -44.21
N ARG A 927 -1.60 1.72 -44.54
CA ARG A 927 -1.79 2.71 -45.62
C ARG A 927 -0.87 2.50 -46.81
N GLU A 928 -0.09 1.41 -46.84
CA GLU A 928 0.96 1.15 -47.84
C GLU A 928 2.02 2.27 -47.94
N GLU A 929 2.14 3.11 -46.91
CA GLU A 929 3.08 4.24 -46.91
C GLU A 929 4.51 3.84 -46.52
N ALA A 930 4.67 2.67 -45.87
CA ALA A 930 5.96 2.13 -45.48
C ALA A 930 5.95 0.60 -45.44
N GLU A 931 7.02 -0.03 -45.92
CA GLU A 931 7.18 -1.48 -45.99
C GLU A 931 8.60 -1.91 -45.61
N ARG A 932 8.74 -3.09 -45.01
CA ARG A 932 10.03 -3.66 -44.59
C ARG A 932 10.16 -5.08 -45.14
N PRO A 933 11.15 -5.37 -46.02
CA PRO A 933 11.46 -6.75 -46.38
C PRO A 933 12.07 -7.46 -45.17
N LEU A 934 11.58 -8.67 -44.90
CA LEU A 934 12.09 -9.54 -43.85
C LEU A 934 13.32 -10.28 -44.36
N HIS A 935 14.36 -10.37 -43.53
CA HIS A 935 15.52 -11.19 -43.85
C HIS A 935 15.11 -12.66 -43.90
N TYR A 936 15.67 -13.43 -44.83
CA TYR A 936 15.26 -14.81 -45.11
C TYR A 936 15.29 -15.74 -43.87
N SER A 937 16.24 -15.50 -42.95
CA SER A 937 16.38 -16.26 -41.70
C SER A 937 15.57 -15.70 -40.51
N GLU A 938 14.83 -14.59 -40.67
CA GLU A 938 13.98 -14.07 -39.61
C GLU A 938 12.80 -15.01 -39.36
N LYS A 939 12.48 -15.25 -38.08
CA LYS A 939 11.33 -16.06 -37.68
C LYS A 939 10.05 -15.24 -37.82
N VAL A 940 9.02 -15.82 -38.43
CA VAL A 940 7.79 -15.09 -38.75
C VAL A 940 6.89 -14.91 -37.52
N LEU A 941 6.82 -15.90 -36.63
CA LEU A 941 5.89 -15.86 -35.48
C LEU A 941 6.13 -14.66 -34.53
N PRO A 942 7.38 -14.31 -34.13
CA PRO A 942 7.63 -13.10 -33.34
C PRO A 942 7.23 -11.80 -34.05
N ILE A 943 7.34 -11.75 -35.37
CA ILE A 943 6.95 -10.59 -36.18
C ILE A 943 5.42 -10.46 -36.13
N LEU A 944 4.69 -11.55 -36.33
CA LEU A 944 3.23 -11.62 -36.24
C LEU A 944 2.68 -11.14 -34.91
N HIS A 945 3.27 -11.57 -33.80
CA HIS A 945 2.86 -11.12 -32.46
C HIS A 945 3.18 -9.64 -32.21
N GLY A 946 4.12 -9.06 -32.97
CA GLY A 946 4.48 -7.65 -32.93
C GLY A 946 3.75 -6.77 -33.96
N LEU A 947 2.96 -7.35 -34.87
CA LEU A 947 2.13 -6.59 -35.81
C LEU A 947 1.00 -5.92 -35.02
N GLY A 948 0.82 -4.61 -35.20
CA GLY A 948 -0.41 -3.95 -34.74
C GLY A 948 -1.62 -4.46 -35.53
N THR A 949 -2.83 -4.08 -35.10
CA THR A 949 -4.10 -4.36 -35.83
C THR A 949 -4.08 -3.93 -37.29
N ASP A 950 -3.14 -3.04 -37.62
CA ASP A 950 -3.09 -2.25 -38.82
C ASP A 950 -1.95 -2.71 -39.78
N SER A 951 -1.14 -3.71 -39.41
CA SER A 951 -0.02 -4.22 -40.25
C SER A 951 -0.30 -5.62 -40.79
N TYR A 952 0.21 -5.94 -41.98
CA TYR A 952 0.03 -7.25 -42.63
C TYR A 952 1.30 -7.75 -43.32
N LEU A 953 1.33 -9.05 -43.65
CA LEU A 953 2.41 -9.69 -44.39
C LEU A 953 2.04 -9.85 -45.87
N VAL A 954 2.98 -9.53 -46.76
CA VAL A 954 2.84 -9.75 -48.21
C VAL A 954 4.10 -10.40 -48.78
N VAL A 955 3.93 -11.40 -49.65
CA VAL A 955 5.03 -11.99 -50.43
C VAL A 955 5.03 -11.37 -51.81
N LYS A 956 6.14 -10.73 -52.20
CA LYS A 956 6.29 -10.07 -53.50
C LYS A 956 7.72 -10.09 -54.02
N LYS A 957 7.91 -9.75 -55.29
CA LYS A 957 9.23 -9.65 -55.93
C LYS A 957 10.00 -8.42 -55.45
N GLN A 958 11.24 -8.61 -55.01
CA GLN A 958 12.17 -7.55 -54.66
C GLN A 958 13.00 -7.13 -55.88
N LEU A 959 12.45 -6.21 -56.68
CA LEU A 959 13.03 -5.75 -57.95
C LEU A 959 14.39 -5.05 -57.81
N SER A 960 14.72 -4.55 -56.61
CA SER A 960 15.97 -3.85 -56.34
C SER A 960 17.13 -4.78 -55.95
N MET A 961 16.88 -6.07 -55.70
CA MET A 961 17.87 -6.99 -55.11
C MET A 961 19.12 -7.16 -55.97
N GLU A 962 18.99 -7.34 -57.28
CA GLU A 962 20.15 -7.48 -58.18
C GLU A 962 21.06 -6.25 -58.13
N ASN A 963 20.48 -5.04 -58.15
CA ASN A 963 21.24 -3.79 -58.05
C ASN A 963 21.90 -3.63 -56.67
N MET A 964 21.25 -4.08 -55.58
CA MET A 964 21.82 -4.05 -54.24
C MET A 964 23.02 -5.00 -54.12
N LEU A 965 22.93 -6.20 -54.68
CA LEU A 965 24.02 -7.17 -54.69
C LEU A 965 25.22 -6.68 -55.52
N ILE A 966 24.98 -6.08 -56.69
CA ILE A 966 26.03 -5.47 -57.51
C ILE A 966 26.74 -4.34 -56.74
N TYR A 967 25.97 -3.47 -56.08
CA TYR A 967 26.53 -2.40 -55.26
C TYR A 967 27.41 -2.96 -54.13
N LEU A 968 26.90 -3.92 -53.36
CA LEU A 968 27.62 -4.54 -52.25
C LEU A 968 28.92 -5.23 -52.73
N ALA A 969 28.90 -5.88 -53.89
CA ALA A 969 30.08 -6.51 -54.49
C ALA A 969 31.13 -5.48 -54.97
N SER A 970 30.69 -4.27 -55.36
CA SER A 970 31.56 -3.18 -55.82
C SER A 970 32.11 -2.30 -54.70
N ARG A 971 31.65 -2.47 -53.45
CA ARG A 971 31.95 -1.58 -52.33
C ARG A 971 33.37 -1.81 -51.80
N VAL A 972 34.19 -0.74 -51.74
CA VAL A 972 35.60 -0.80 -51.30
C VAL A 972 35.78 -0.51 -49.80
N SER A 973 34.83 0.19 -49.16
CA SER A 973 34.90 0.60 -47.74
C SER A 973 33.77 0.00 -46.94
N ASP A 974 34.02 -0.34 -45.68
CA ASP A 974 33.02 -0.92 -44.78
C ASP A 974 31.95 0.06 -44.28
N SER A 975 32.12 1.35 -44.58
CA SER A 975 31.23 2.42 -44.15
C SER A 975 30.54 3.13 -45.31
N LYS A 976 29.26 3.48 -45.15
CA LYS A 976 28.51 4.34 -46.06
C LYS A 976 28.29 5.70 -45.41
N HIS A 977 28.45 6.77 -46.18
CA HIS A 977 28.30 8.14 -45.72
C HIS A 977 27.66 9.01 -46.81
N GLY A 978 27.01 10.10 -46.43
CA GLY A 978 26.32 10.99 -47.36
C GLY A 978 25.38 11.98 -46.68
N MET A 979 24.94 13.00 -47.43
CA MET A 979 23.92 13.96 -46.99
C MET A 979 22.52 13.34 -47.17
N MET A 980 21.65 13.51 -46.19
CA MET A 980 20.25 13.09 -46.27
C MET A 980 19.36 14.13 -45.58
N LYS A 981 18.12 14.27 -46.04
CA LYS A 981 17.15 15.16 -45.40
C LYS A 981 16.51 14.45 -44.22
N PHE A 982 16.68 14.99 -43.02
CA PHE A 982 16.30 14.38 -41.75
C PHE A 982 15.15 15.14 -41.07
N ARG A 983 14.19 14.40 -40.53
CA ARG A 983 13.13 14.91 -39.66
C ARG A 983 12.85 13.95 -38.51
N GLU A 984 12.80 14.47 -37.28
CA GLU A 984 12.49 13.73 -36.05
C GLU A 984 11.05 14.00 -35.59
N GLU A 985 10.33 12.96 -35.14
CA GLU A 985 8.97 13.06 -34.59
C GLU A 985 9.04 13.17 -33.05
N ARG A 986 8.61 14.30 -32.46
CA ARG A 986 8.61 14.51 -31.00
C ARG A 986 7.21 14.28 -30.42
N ASN A 987 7.09 13.35 -29.47
CA ASN A 987 5.86 13.13 -28.69
C ASN A 987 5.75 14.18 -27.56
N VAL A 988 5.22 15.37 -27.85
CA VAL A 988 4.84 16.35 -26.82
C VAL A 988 3.46 16.93 -27.14
N LEU A 989 2.60 16.95 -26.12
CA LEU A 989 1.29 17.57 -26.11
C LEU A 989 1.33 19.03 -26.62
N GLY A 990 0.71 19.29 -27.77
CA GLY A 990 -0.12 20.48 -27.97
C GLY A 990 0.51 21.87 -28.15
N LEU A 991 1.77 22.03 -28.52
CA LEU A 991 2.33 23.36 -28.87
C LEU A 991 3.02 23.35 -30.24
N GLY A 992 2.39 24.01 -31.21
CA GLY A 992 2.85 24.11 -32.58
C GLY A 992 4.12 24.95 -32.73
N LEU A 993 5.22 24.30 -33.10
CA LEU A 993 6.40 24.93 -33.70
C LEU A 993 6.90 24.06 -34.86
N SER A 994 7.14 24.70 -36.00
CA SER A 994 7.56 24.15 -37.30
C SER A 994 8.68 23.09 -37.20
N THR A 995 8.47 21.88 -37.72
CA THR A 995 9.53 20.87 -37.94
C THR A 995 9.60 20.46 -39.42
N GLY A 996 10.30 21.24 -40.25
CA GLY A 996 10.62 20.87 -41.63
C GLY A 996 11.69 19.76 -41.71
N PHE A 997 11.97 19.27 -42.92
CA PHE A 997 13.14 18.42 -43.17
C PHE A 997 14.41 19.27 -43.23
N HIS A 998 15.51 18.78 -42.66
CA HIS A 998 16.79 19.49 -42.61
C HIS A 998 17.91 18.66 -43.23
N ASP A 999 18.83 19.28 -43.95
CA ASP A 999 20.01 18.59 -44.47
C ASP A 999 20.95 18.20 -43.33
N ARG A 1000 21.31 16.92 -43.28
CA ARG A 1000 22.17 16.34 -42.25
C ARG A 1000 23.09 15.29 -42.84
N TYR A 1001 24.29 15.20 -42.31
CA TYR A 1001 25.31 14.27 -42.79
C TYR A 1001 25.30 12.99 -41.95
N PHE A 1002 25.15 11.84 -42.59
CA PHE A 1002 25.10 10.54 -41.92
C PHE A 1002 26.33 9.70 -42.25
N ILE A 1003 26.79 8.92 -41.26
CA ILE A 1003 27.82 7.89 -41.42
C ILE A 1003 27.29 6.60 -40.80
N LEU A 1004 27.16 5.56 -41.61
CA LEU A 1004 26.84 4.19 -41.23
C LEU A 1004 28.12 3.35 -41.27
N ASN A 1005 28.48 2.74 -40.16
CA ASN A 1005 29.57 1.77 -40.06
C ASN A 1005 29.03 0.40 -39.61
N ASN A 1006 29.94 -0.55 -39.32
CA ASN A 1006 29.58 -1.93 -38.97
C ASN A 1006 28.82 -2.09 -37.63
N SER A 1007 28.70 -1.04 -36.80
CA SER A 1007 28.05 -1.13 -35.49
C SER A 1007 27.01 -0.04 -35.20
N CYS A 1008 27.14 1.14 -35.80
CA CYS A 1008 26.32 2.31 -35.49
C CYS A 1008 26.04 3.22 -36.71
N LEU A 1009 24.92 3.93 -36.64
CA LEU A 1009 24.55 5.05 -37.49
C LEU A 1009 24.80 6.35 -36.74
N ARG A 1010 25.62 7.24 -37.29
CA ARG A 1010 25.97 8.55 -36.70
C ARG A 1010 25.41 9.69 -37.52
N LEU A 1011 24.86 10.68 -36.82
CA LEU A 1011 24.31 11.92 -37.37
C LEU A 1011 25.26 13.08 -37.07
N TYR A 1012 25.57 13.89 -38.08
CA TYR A 1012 26.37 15.10 -37.96
C TYR A 1012 25.60 16.30 -38.52
N LYS A 1013 25.79 17.45 -37.87
CA LYS A 1013 25.17 18.72 -38.28
C LYS A 1013 25.65 19.16 -39.67
N GLU A 1014 26.95 19.04 -39.94
CA GLU A 1014 27.62 19.41 -41.19
C GLU A 1014 28.83 18.48 -41.44
N VAL A 1015 29.30 18.38 -42.69
CA VAL A 1015 30.41 17.49 -43.11
C VAL A 1015 31.72 17.77 -42.34
N ARG A 1016 31.93 19.01 -41.88
CA ARG A 1016 33.14 19.44 -41.15
C ARG A 1016 33.05 19.26 -39.63
N SER A 1017 31.97 18.68 -39.10
CA SER A 1017 31.80 18.53 -37.64
C SER A 1017 32.67 17.40 -37.09
N HIS A 1018 33.53 17.70 -36.12
CA HIS A 1018 34.40 16.70 -35.48
C HIS A 1018 33.69 15.78 -34.48
N ARG A 1019 32.44 16.10 -34.07
CA ARG A 1019 31.65 15.28 -33.13
C ARG A 1019 30.26 14.96 -33.71
N PRO A 1020 29.77 13.71 -33.57
CA PRO A 1020 28.41 13.35 -33.95
C PRO A 1020 27.40 14.02 -33.00
N GLU A 1021 26.28 14.48 -33.55
CA GLU A 1021 25.14 15.01 -32.82
C GLU A 1021 24.37 13.89 -32.12
N LYS A 1022 24.20 12.75 -32.81
CA LYS A 1022 23.56 11.53 -32.30
C LYS A 1022 24.22 10.28 -32.89
N GLU A 1023 24.18 9.19 -32.14
CA GLU A 1023 24.72 7.88 -32.55
C GLU A 1023 23.77 6.77 -32.09
N TRP A 1024 23.44 5.85 -33.00
CA TRP A 1024 22.50 4.75 -32.74
C TRP A 1024 23.08 3.40 -33.17
N PRO A 1025 23.01 2.35 -32.33
CA PRO A 1025 23.42 1.00 -32.73
C PRO A 1025 22.53 0.43 -33.85
N VAL A 1026 23.13 -0.07 -34.93
CA VAL A 1026 22.40 -0.52 -36.13
C VAL A 1026 21.52 -1.74 -35.88
N LYS A 1027 21.92 -2.61 -34.95
CA LYS A 1027 21.16 -3.81 -34.55
C LYS A 1027 19.79 -3.48 -33.93
N ASN A 1028 19.61 -2.26 -33.43
CA ASN A 1028 18.39 -1.83 -32.74
C ASN A 1028 17.51 -0.95 -33.64
N LEU A 1029 17.87 -0.77 -34.92
CA LEU A 1029 17.10 0.01 -35.89
C LEU A 1029 16.15 -0.90 -36.67
N LYS A 1030 14.87 -0.55 -36.74
CA LYS A 1030 13.94 -1.11 -37.73
C LYS A 1030 13.79 -0.11 -38.87
N VAL A 1031 14.26 -0.48 -40.06
CA VAL A 1031 14.26 0.40 -41.24
C VAL A 1031 13.14 -0.02 -42.18
N TYR A 1032 12.17 0.86 -42.38
CA TYR A 1032 11.10 0.70 -43.37
C TYR A 1032 11.39 1.59 -44.58
N LEU A 1033 11.13 1.07 -45.77
CA LEU A 1033 11.13 1.81 -47.03
C LEU A 1033 9.81 2.57 -47.15
N GLY A 1034 9.87 3.89 -47.33
CA GLY A 1034 8.71 4.76 -47.45
C GLY A 1034 8.58 5.77 -46.30
N ILE A 1035 7.90 6.89 -46.57
CA ILE A 1035 7.63 7.99 -45.64
C ILE A 1035 6.17 8.40 -45.77
N LYS A 1036 5.51 8.68 -44.64
CA LYS A 1036 4.12 9.17 -44.58
C LYS A 1036 3.92 10.40 -45.47
N LYS A 1037 2.95 10.36 -46.38
CA LYS A 1037 2.69 11.46 -47.35
C LYS A 1037 2.30 12.78 -46.65
N LYS A 1038 1.63 12.68 -45.49
CA LYS A 1038 1.22 13.83 -44.65
C LYS A 1038 2.40 14.70 -44.21
N LEU A 1039 3.62 14.16 -44.14
CA LEU A 1039 4.80 14.89 -43.71
C LEU A 1039 5.40 15.79 -44.80
N ARG A 1040 4.88 15.73 -46.04
CA ARG A 1040 5.37 16.44 -47.22
C ARG A 1040 6.90 16.26 -47.39
N PRO A 1041 7.38 15.02 -47.55
CA PRO A 1041 8.80 14.77 -47.73
C PRO A 1041 9.32 15.45 -49.02
N PRO A 1042 10.56 15.96 -49.04
CA PRO A 1042 11.12 16.62 -50.22
C PRO A 1042 11.32 15.70 -51.42
N SER A 1043 11.38 14.39 -51.20
CA SER A 1043 11.44 13.36 -52.24
C SER A 1043 10.59 12.14 -51.83
N CYS A 1044 10.21 11.30 -52.79
CA CYS A 1044 9.56 10.01 -52.53
C CYS A 1044 10.55 8.91 -52.14
N TRP A 1045 11.86 9.18 -52.23
CA TRP A 1045 12.94 8.23 -51.92
C TRP A 1045 13.34 8.39 -50.46
N GLY A 1046 12.66 7.70 -49.54
CA GLY A 1046 13.02 7.81 -48.14
C GLY A 1046 12.72 6.60 -47.27
N PHE A 1047 13.21 6.68 -46.05
CA PHE A 1047 13.11 5.66 -45.02
C PHE A 1047 12.32 6.20 -43.83
N THR A 1048 11.52 5.33 -43.23
CA THR A 1048 11.02 5.51 -41.87
C THR A 1048 11.84 4.59 -40.97
N VAL A 1049 12.59 5.18 -40.05
CA VAL A 1049 13.46 4.43 -39.15
C VAL A 1049 12.88 4.54 -37.75
N PHE A 1050 12.64 3.38 -37.15
CA PHE A 1050 12.28 3.25 -35.76
C PHE A 1050 13.51 2.82 -34.99
N TYR A 1051 13.82 3.58 -33.94
CA TYR A 1051 14.78 3.19 -32.94
C TYR A 1051 14.05 3.03 -31.63
N GLU A 1052 14.19 1.85 -31.08
CA GLU A 1052 13.75 1.56 -29.73
C GLU A 1052 15.00 1.48 -28.87
N ASN A 1053 15.18 2.48 -28.01
CA ASN A 1053 16.29 2.47 -27.06
C ASN A 1053 16.09 1.36 -26.03
N GLU A 1054 17.13 1.00 -25.26
CA GLU A 1054 17.05 -0.01 -24.18
C GLU A 1054 15.94 0.31 -23.13
N LYS A 1055 15.45 1.56 -23.10
CA LYS A 1055 14.36 2.06 -22.25
C LYS A 1055 12.96 2.03 -22.89
N HIS A 1056 12.79 1.42 -24.08
CA HIS A 1056 11.55 1.46 -24.88
C HIS A 1056 11.06 2.87 -25.26
N GLU A 1057 11.94 3.87 -25.23
CA GLU A 1057 11.68 5.17 -25.85
C GLU A 1057 11.70 4.98 -27.37
N LYS A 1058 10.50 4.98 -27.97
CA LYS A 1058 10.33 4.89 -29.42
C LYS A 1058 10.65 6.24 -30.04
N GLN A 1059 11.82 6.33 -30.66
CA GLN A 1059 12.16 7.43 -31.53
C GLN A 1059 11.83 7.04 -32.96
N GLN A 1060 11.07 7.89 -33.63
CA GLN A 1060 10.75 7.75 -35.04
C GLN A 1060 11.36 8.93 -35.79
N TRP A 1061 12.09 8.62 -36.86
CA TRP A 1061 12.61 9.64 -37.76
C TRP A 1061 12.50 9.22 -39.22
N TYR A 1062 12.55 10.24 -40.07
CA TYR A 1062 12.34 10.13 -41.50
C TYR A 1062 13.58 10.65 -42.23
N LEU A 1063 14.09 9.84 -43.16
CA LEU A 1063 15.29 10.14 -43.94
C LEU A 1063 14.95 10.17 -45.43
N CYS A 1064 15.19 11.27 -46.14
CA CYS A 1064 15.01 11.34 -47.58
C CYS A 1064 16.36 11.41 -48.31
N CYS A 1065 16.50 10.60 -49.35
CA CYS A 1065 17.57 10.66 -50.34
C CYS A 1065 17.12 11.51 -51.54
N ASP A 1066 18.07 12.04 -52.31
CA ASP A 1066 17.74 12.84 -53.48
C ASP A 1066 17.44 11.96 -54.69
N THR A 1067 18.02 10.75 -54.76
CA THR A 1067 17.81 9.80 -55.86
C THR A 1067 17.40 8.40 -55.41
N GLN A 1068 16.75 7.66 -56.33
CA GLN A 1068 16.39 6.25 -56.11
C GLN A 1068 17.63 5.35 -55.95
N MET A 1069 18.73 5.71 -56.63
CA MET A 1069 19.99 4.96 -56.56
C MET A 1069 20.59 5.06 -55.16
N GLU A 1070 20.68 6.27 -54.61
CA GLU A 1070 21.14 6.48 -53.23
C GLU A 1070 20.28 5.74 -52.20
N LEU A 1071 18.96 5.73 -52.38
CA LEU A 1071 18.06 4.94 -51.52
C LEU A 1071 18.44 3.45 -51.52
N ARG A 1072 18.69 2.87 -52.70
CA ARG A 1072 19.08 1.45 -52.82
C ARG A 1072 20.43 1.17 -52.16
N GLU A 1073 21.41 2.05 -52.34
CA GLU A 1073 22.74 1.91 -51.72
C GLU A 1073 22.68 1.99 -50.20
N TRP A 1074 21.95 2.97 -49.66
CA TRP A 1074 21.74 3.12 -48.22
C TRP A 1074 20.99 1.91 -47.66
N PHE A 1075 19.96 1.43 -48.36
CA PHE A 1075 19.19 0.27 -47.93
C PHE A 1075 20.02 -1.02 -47.93
N ALA A 1076 20.77 -1.27 -49.01
CA ALA A 1076 21.70 -2.40 -49.10
C ALA A 1076 22.74 -2.37 -47.97
N SER A 1077 23.26 -1.18 -47.66
CA SER A 1077 24.24 -1.00 -46.57
C SER A 1077 23.62 -1.28 -45.19
N PHE A 1078 22.37 -0.88 -44.95
CA PHE A 1078 21.65 -1.22 -43.71
C PHE A 1078 21.47 -2.74 -43.57
N LEU A 1079 20.97 -3.42 -44.61
CA LEU A 1079 20.76 -4.87 -44.58
C LEU A 1079 22.06 -5.64 -44.38
N TYR A 1080 23.14 -5.22 -45.05
CA TYR A 1080 24.46 -5.83 -44.93
C TYR A 1080 24.99 -5.73 -43.49
N VAL A 1081 24.92 -4.55 -42.87
CA VAL A 1081 25.40 -4.34 -41.49
C VAL A 1081 24.53 -5.06 -40.47
N GLN A 1082 23.20 -5.08 -40.65
CA GLN A 1082 22.27 -5.74 -39.72
C GLN A 1082 22.45 -7.25 -39.68
N ASN A 1083 22.75 -7.88 -40.81
CA ASN A 1083 22.80 -9.33 -40.96
C ASN A 1083 24.23 -9.89 -41.12
N GLY A 1084 25.25 -9.11 -40.74
CA GLY A 1084 26.64 -9.56 -40.74
C GLY A 1084 27.17 -9.96 -42.12
N GLY A 1085 26.70 -9.29 -43.18
CA GLY A 1085 27.12 -9.50 -44.56
C GLY A 1085 26.24 -10.45 -45.38
N ASN A 1086 25.35 -11.20 -44.75
CA ASN A 1086 24.43 -12.10 -45.43
C ASN A 1086 23.14 -11.36 -45.80
N VAL A 1087 22.99 -10.94 -47.06
CA VAL A 1087 21.78 -10.24 -47.53
C VAL A 1087 20.82 -11.17 -48.27
N TRP A 1088 21.33 -12.27 -48.82
CA TRP A 1088 20.57 -13.27 -49.58
C TRP A 1088 21.12 -14.69 -49.32
N PRO A 1089 20.28 -15.76 -49.37
CA PRO A 1089 20.76 -17.14 -49.25
C PRO A 1089 21.75 -17.51 -50.36
N SER A 1090 22.80 -18.29 -50.03
CA SER A 1090 23.72 -18.87 -51.01
C SER A 1090 23.02 -19.96 -51.84
N GLU A 1091 23.41 -20.13 -53.12
CA GLU A 1091 22.78 -21.06 -54.07
C GLU A 1091 22.71 -22.52 -53.59
N SER A 1092 23.61 -22.93 -52.68
CA SER A 1092 23.61 -24.25 -52.05
C SER A 1092 22.37 -24.55 -51.20
N SER A 1093 21.58 -23.53 -50.84
CA SER A 1093 20.38 -23.65 -50.01
C SER A 1093 19.09 -23.81 -50.85
N LYS A 1094 19.17 -23.63 -52.17
CA LYS A 1094 18.01 -23.70 -53.10
C LYS A 1094 17.69 -25.11 -53.62
N VAL A 1095 18.45 -26.13 -53.22
CA VAL A 1095 18.16 -27.52 -53.60
C VAL A 1095 17.05 -28.05 -52.70
N ARG A 1096 15.90 -28.39 -53.31
CA ARG A 1096 14.81 -29.20 -52.74
C ARG A 1096 15.37 -30.16 -51.68
N ALA A 1097 15.00 -29.98 -50.42
CA ALA A 1097 15.10 -31.04 -49.42
C ALA A 1097 14.09 -32.14 -49.78
N SER A 1098 14.40 -32.90 -50.83
CA SER A 1098 13.74 -34.16 -51.12
C SER A 1098 14.06 -35.12 -49.99
N ARG A 1099 13.01 -35.71 -49.44
CA ARG A 1099 13.05 -36.86 -48.53
C ARG A 1099 14.17 -37.82 -48.92
N THR A 1100 15.26 -37.78 -48.16
CA THR A 1100 16.29 -38.81 -48.24
C THR A 1100 15.85 -39.92 -47.29
N GLN A 1101 15.30 -41.00 -47.85
CA GLN A 1101 15.24 -42.29 -47.17
C GLN A 1101 16.69 -42.73 -46.92
N GLN A 1102 17.15 -42.68 -45.67
CA GLN A 1102 18.31 -43.44 -45.24
C GLN A 1102 17.84 -44.74 -44.60
N ASP A 1103 17.83 -45.80 -45.41
CA ASP A 1103 18.02 -47.16 -44.93
C ASP A 1103 19.27 -47.22 -44.07
N SER A 1104 19.10 -47.49 -42.78
CA SER A 1104 20.21 -47.87 -41.89
C SER A 1104 20.02 -49.31 -41.47
N ARG A 1105 20.77 -50.19 -42.17
CA ARG A 1105 20.99 -51.57 -41.80
C ARG A 1105 21.50 -51.65 -40.35
N LEU A 1106 20.69 -52.32 -39.54
CA LEU A 1106 21.02 -53.13 -38.36
C LEU A 1106 22.48 -53.03 -37.86
N GLY A 1107 22.66 -52.31 -36.75
CA GLY A 1107 23.73 -52.54 -35.80
C GLY A 1107 23.18 -53.36 -34.62
N ASN A 1108 23.70 -54.56 -34.42
CA ASN A 1108 23.30 -55.49 -33.36
C ASN A 1108 23.33 -54.83 -31.98
N ILE A 1109 22.17 -54.71 -31.34
CA ILE A 1109 22.02 -54.47 -29.90
C ILE A 1109 21.39 -55.73 -29.32
N SER A 1110 22.07 -56.32 -28.33
CA SER A 1110 21.71 -57.60 -27.72
C SER A 1110 20.28 -57.60 -27.18
N LEU A 1111 19.43 -58.47 -27.73
CA LEU A 1111 18.11 -58.78 -27.21
C LEU A 1111 18.24 -59.65 -25.95
N ILE A 1112 17.55 -59.29 -24.87
CA ILE A 1112 17.39 -60.16 -23.69
C ILE A 1112 16.39 -61.28 -24.07
N PRO A 1113 16.74 -62.57 -23.95
CA PRO A 1113 15.90 -63.65 -24.46
C PRO A 1113 14.55 -63.75 -23.74
N LEU A 1114 13.48 -64.00 -24.49
CA LEU A 1114 12.12 -64.24 -24.00
C LEU A 1114 11.89 -65.62 -23.35
N ARG A 1115 12.96 -66.40 -23.11
CA ARG A 1115 12.89 -67.70 -22.41
C ARG A 1115 14.15 -67.93 -21.58
N GLY A 1116 14.04 -67.71 -20.27
CA GLY A 1116 15.06 -68.00 -19.25
C GLY A 1116 14.40 -68.03 -17.88
N ASN A 1117 14.85 -68.93 -17.00
CA ASN A 1117 14.22 -69.24 -15.71
C ASN A 1117 14.23 -68.02 -14.76
N GLU A 1118 13.27 -67.91 -13.82
CA GLU A 1118 13.01 -66.73 -12.96
C GLU A 1118 14.25 -66.14 -12.28
N ASN A 1119 15.26 -66.97 -11.99
CA ASN A 1119 16.53 -66.54 -11.39
C ASN A 1119 17.47 -65.76 -12.35
N GLU A 1120 17.40 -65.97 -13.66
CA GLU A 1120 18.25 -65.25 -14.63
C GLU A 1120 17.70 -63.85 -14.96
N MET A 1121 16.38 -63.66 -14.91
CA MET A 1121 15.75 -62.33 -14.95
C MET A 1121 16.11 -61.51 -13.71
N ARG A 1122 16.21 -62.15 -12.53
CA ARG A 1122 16.64 -61.53 -11.26
C ARG A 1122 18.07 -61.01 -11.31
N ASN A 1123 18.99 -61.75 -11.95
CA ASN A 1123 20.40 -61.36 -12.04
C ASN A 1123 20.67 -60.24 -13.06
N SER A 1124 19.80 -60.08 -14.07
CA SER A 1124 19.94 -59.02 -15.07
C SER A 1124 19.59 -57.62 -14.52
N VAL A 1125 18.80 -57.55 -13.45
CA VAL A 1125 18.50 -56.30 -12.71
C VAL A 1125 19.67 -55.90 -11.79
N ALA A 1126 20.41 -56.88 -11.26
CA ALA A 1126 21.59 -56.62 -10.42
C ALA A 1126 22.78 -56.01 -11.20
N ALA A 1127 22.84 -56.17 -12.53
CA ALA A 1127 23.85 -55.53 -13.38
C ALA A 1127 23.73 -53.99 -13.43
N PHE A 1128 22.61 -53.42 -12.96
CA PHE A 1128 22.44 -51.97 -12.80
C PHE A 1128 23.01 -51.42 -11.46
N ALA A 1129 23.52 -52.29 -10.58
CA ALA A 1129 23.90 -51.96 -9.20
C ALA A 1129 25.41 -51.78 -8.95
N ALA A 1130 26.26 -51.77 -9.99
CA ALA A 1130 27.70 -51.52 -9.82
C ALA A 1130 28.05 -50.06 -10.16
N ASP A 1131 28.19 -49.23 -9.13
CA ASP A 1131 28.92 -47.95 -9.19
C ASP A 1131 30.23 -48.13 -8.39
N PRO A 1132 31.42 -47.83 -8.95
CA PRO A 1132 32.70 -48.18 -8.34
C PRO A 1132 33.18 -47.13 -7.34
N LEU A 1133 32.43 -46.85 -6.26
CA LEU A 1133 32.89 -45.96 -5.19
C LEU A 1133 32.30 -46.34 -3.83
N THR A 1134 32.84 -47.38 -3.19
CA THR A 1134 32.87 -47.50 -1.72
C THR A 1134 34.08 -48.32 -1.29
N VAL A 1135 35.13 -47.64 -0.80
CA VAL A 1135 36.09 -48.25 0.12
C VAL A 1135 35.66 -47.79 1.50
N SER A 1136 35.21 -48.74 2.34
CA SER A 1136 35.12 -48.53 3.78
C SER A 1136 36.02 -49.53 4.49
N ASP A 1137 36.82 -48.96 5.38
CA ASP A 1137 37.33 -49.50 6.63
C ASP A 1137 37.95 -50.90 6.64
N ASN A 1138 39.28 -50.91 6.67
CA ASN A 1138 40.02 -51.82 7.52
C ASN A 1138 41.05 -51.03 8.35
N GLN A 1139 40.80 -50.92 9.65
CA GLN A 1139 41.81 -50.60 10.65
C GLN A 1139 42.73 -51.81 10.85
N SER A 1140 44.04 -51.63 10.65
CA SER A 1140 45.07 -52.17 11.56
C SER A 1140 46.48 -51.78 11.12
N ALA A 1141 47.16 -51.06 12.02
CA ALA A 1141 48.58 -51.13 12.40
C ALA A 1141 49.72 -51.30 11.36
N LEU A 1142 50.85 -50.66 11.72
CA LEU A 1142 52.19 -50.61 11.09
C LEU A 1142 52.36 -49.36 10.21
N GLY A 1143 53.26 -48.41 10.48
CA GLY A 1143 54.56 -48.50 11.13
C GLY A 1143 55.62 -48.06 10.11
N PHE A 1144 56.37 -47.00 10.45
CA PHE A 1144 57.70 -46.63 9.95
C PHE A 1144 57.89 -45.76 8.67
N THR A 1145 58.52 -44.59 8.95
CA THR A 1145 59.63 -43.89 8.25
C THR A 1145 59.49 -43.30 6.84
N VAL A 1146 59.52 -41.96 6.80
CA VAL A 1146 60.57 -41.08 6.22
C VAL A 1146 61.47 -41.73 5.14
N GLN A 1147 61.44 -41.22 3.89
CA GLN A 1147 62.46 -40.32 3.29
C GLN A 1147 62.28 -40.19 1.76
N GLY A 1148 62.25 -38.93 1.30
CA GLY A 1148 62.71 -38.39 0.01
C GLY A 1148 62.65 -39.21 -1.30
N ALA A 1149 61.83 -38.74 -2.24
CA ALA A 1149 62.27 -38.42 -3.60
C ALA A 1149 61.26 -37.46 -4.25
N ALA A 1150 61.63 -36.18 -4.30
CA ALA A 1150 60.97 -35.16 -5.09
C ALA A 1150 61.46 -35.24 -6.53
N SER A 1151 60.55 -35.37 -7.51
CA SER A 1151 60.69 -34.78 -8.86
C SER A 1151 59.35 -34.83 -9.61
N HIS A 1152 58.73 -33.65 -9.70
CA HIS A 1152 58.02 -33.07 -10.85
C HIS A 1152 56.96 -33.92 -11.58
N TRP A 1153 55.67 -33.63 -11.33
CA TRP A 1153 54.88 -32.65 -12.10
C TRP A 1153 53.79 -32.05 -11.20
N LEU A 1154 54.09 -30.92 -10.55
CA LEU A 1154 53.15 -30.03 -9.86
C LEU A 1154 53.07 -28.70 -10.64
N VAL A 1155 51.84 -28.29 -10.92
CA VAL A 1155 51.23 -26.99 -10.55
C VAL A 1155 52.00 -25.68 -10.79
N ALA A 1156 51.30 -24.73 -11.40
CA ALA A 1156 51.19 -23.34 -10.92
C ALA A 1156 49.67 -23.03 -10.83
N SER A 1157 49.00 -22.87 -9.69
CA SER A 1157 49.14 -22.05 -8.46
C SER A 1157 48.99 -20.54 -8.65
N ARG A 1158 47.91 -20.04 -8.02
CA ARG A 1158 47.81 -18.89 -7.09
C ARG A 1158 48.72 -17.68 -7.31
N LEU A 1159 48.06 -16.52 -7.33
CA LEU A 1159 48.47 -15.23 -6.75
C LEU A 1159 47.17 -14.63 -6.16
N LEU A 1160 47.02 -14.11 -4.94
CA LEU A 1160 47.96 -13.61 -3.92
C LEU A 1160 47.23 -13.50 -2.56
N GLY A 1161 47.99 -13.60 -1.47
CA GLY A 1161 47.60 -13.16 -0.13
C GLY A 1161 48.79 -13.16 0.83
N GLY A 1162 49.20 -11.97 1.28
CA GLY A 1162 50.33 -11.69 2.20
C GLY A 1162 51.53 -11.13 1.43
N TRP A 1163 52.11 -9.97 1.74
CA TRP A 1163 52.57 -9.52 3.06
C TRP A 1163 52.58 -7.98 3.20
N VAL A 1164 52.20 -7.54 4.41
CA VAL A 1164 52.84 -6.53 5.28
C VAL A 1164 52.94 -5.05 4.85
N TRP A 1165 52.39 -4.23 5.74
CA TRP A 1165 52.57 -2.78 5.89
C TRP A 1165 53.91 -2.46 6.54
N ASP A 1166 54.63 -1.46 6.02
CA ASP A 1166 55.22 -0.42 6.87
C ASP A 1166 55.54 0.88 6.08
N LYS A 1167 54.95 1.98 6.57
CA LYS A 1167 55.42 3.37 6.67
C LYS A 1167 55.71 4.29 5.43
N ILE A 1168 54.90 5.38 5.36
CA ILE A 1168 55.28 6.83 5.32
C ILE A 1168 55.85 7.40 3.97
N PRO A 1169 55.58 8.66 3.51
CA PRO A 1169 54.40 9.55 3.56
C PRO A 1169 54.13 10.35 2.22
N MET A 1170 53.15 11.27 2.28
CA MET A 1170 52.82 12.35 1.33
C MET A 1170 53.99 13.30 0.92
N HIS A 1171 53.96 13.87 -0.31
CA HIS A 1171 53.61 15.29 -0.65
C HIS A 1171 54.00 15.70 -2.11
N GLU A 1172 53.27 16.71 -2.62
CA GLU A 1172 53.64 17.72 -3.66
C GLU A 1172 53.68 17.38 -5.17
N ILE A 1173 52.74 17.90 -5.99
CA ILE A 1173 52.64 19.23 -6.67
C ILE A 1173 53.44 19.33 -7.99
N ARG A 1174 52.66 19.45 -9.10
CA ARG A 1174 52.85 20.20 -10.37
C ARG A 1174 54.24 20.17 -11.05
N ARG A 1175 54.36 19.94 -12.37
CA ARG A 1175 53.99 20.88 -13.47
C ARG A 1175 54.51 20.27 -14.79
N ARG A 1176 53.79 20.51 -15.90
CA ARG A 1176 54.26 20.88 -17.27
C ARG A 1176 55.31 19.98 -17.96
N GLU A 1177 55.39 19.80 -19.27
CA GLU A 1177 54.85 20.44 -20.47
C GLU A 1177 55.30 19.57 -21.68
N LEU A 1178 54.55 19.67 -22.78
CA LEU A 1178 55.00 19.65 -24.18
C LEU A 1178 55.48 18.37 -24.88
N GLY A 1179 54.86 18.18 -26.06
CA GLY A 1179 55.43 17.52 -27.26
C GLY A 1179 55.21 16.01 -27.28
N GLY A 1180 54.40 15.42 -28.15
CA GLY A 1180 54.17 15.75 -29.55
C GLY A 1180 54.95 14.77 -30.44
N VAL A 1181 54.24 14.21 -31.42
CA VAL A 1181 54.72 13.52 -32.64
C VAL A 1181 54.80 11.97 -32.59
N GLY A 1182 54.16 11.37 -33.61
CA GLY A 1182 54.46 10.04 -34.15
C GLY A 1182 53.37 8.99 -33.92
N GLU A 1183 52.24 9.05 -34.62
CA GLU A 1183 51.96 8.35 -35.89
C GLU A 1183 51.53 6.86 -35.74
N CYS A 1184 50.31 6.60 -36.25
CA CYS A 1184 49.84 5.38 -36.92
C CYS A 1184 49.84 4.04 -36.17
N CYS A 1185 48.73 3.73 -35.47
CA CYS A 1185 47.67 2.81 -35.94
C CYS A 1185 46.56 2.72 -34.89
#